data_AF-A0A552Q191-F1
#
_entry.id   AF-A0A552Q191-F1
#
_cell.length_a   1.000
_cell.length_b   1.000
_cell.length_c   1.000
_cell.angle_alpha   90.00
_cell.angle_beta   90.00
_cell.angle_gamma   90.00
#
_symmetry.space_group_name_H-M   'P 1'
#
loop_
_entity.id
_entity.type
_entity.pdbx_description
1 polymer ?
#
loop_
_entity_poly.entity_id
_entity_poly.type
_entity_poly.pdbx_seq_one_letter_code
_entity_poly.pdbx_strand_id
1 'polypeptide(L)'
;MISSETSKKTLLALFLTFLIAFMATFCMGANSEVLAAPIADPKLCPANRTLSPFEKDLRTALGDNLNPNVLNFSSVPGQLLAYEGCPEEMGAWLLLPMPKESDRMQAVHATLLPDGKVLIVNGSSNRNRFEKLPDRNPADGVDPYKGEIIFENAVYILKDGVDTRNSQVVDNTSLFDPELANPLNGKFGKESPFSRISSPVAEWEKEPNDIFCSGHLQLPNGDVLFIGGSRVYYPGSQFQGSKQANIFHSDTKTWAEPHLLRDGHWYPTLVPLADGAIAAFSGLGAKDFDRVSPILEIYDPNAKGTPNEWQHIDMSELPNSPFKTKMNSQTSTRDLIDLYPRIFPTKDGRFLITGDGGGKTPLTVHKSTNSYFVKFNKDDQGIYSMTFERGPQRQATSKVYGTASLDPSSDKGDVLLYGGIIGTNDISFGPGKYAIRGASIPSSVERWSAPELGTEGGGEWKIDEDFLARIDEDILQNSASNYQNPQYEYVKQSSNLGRFGKRAMELAVILPTKQVLVVNGGNYAEHFPAHHPILLTPNAAKEPIKFNTKLMNPDTQPRLYHNTALLLPDASILVMGGNNSRAGRFVDSGKVELDIFDDFFVTPKGFTSNTAEIYQHSIYYPPYLFGSSKRPVIDSDIKEISYGQSPTISVSNASGPNTKDSMVLIKAGSVTHSFDNGQRLVNLEKTYTADGKISFKVPTDKHFSPPGHYMLFYVNQEGKPSEGKIVKLS
;
A
#
# COMPACT_ATOMS: atom_id res chain seq x y z
N MET A 1 44.46 53.81 -44.28
CA MET A 1 43.02 54.01 -43.98
C MET A 1 42.55 52.86 -43.11
N ILE A 2 42.39 53.14 -41.80
CA ILE A 2 41.45 52.55 -40.83
C ILE A 2 41.28 51.02 -40.91
N SER A 3 42.24 50.26 -40.36
CA SER A 3 42.09 49.41 -39.14
C SER A 3 40.71 48.73 -39.03
N SER A 4 40.48 47.45 -39.37
CA SER A 4 41.22 46.18 -39.19
C SER A 4 41.53 45.74 -37.75
N GLU A 5 41.19 46.54 -36.73
CA GLU A 5 41.28 46.13 -35.32
C GLU A 5 39.93 46.07 -34.60
N THR A 6 39.00 46.97 -34.91
CA THR A 6 37.69 47.04 -34.24
C THR A 6 36.82 45.82 -34.55
N SER A 7 36.79 45.35 -35.80
CA SER A 7 36.02 44.15 -36.16
C SER A 7 36.55 42.87 -35.51
N LYS A 8 37.88 42.72 -35.36
CA LYS A 8 38.48 41.55 -34.71
C LYS A 8 38.33 41.60 -33.18
N LYS A 9 38.42 42.77 -32.56
CA LYS A 9 38.15 42.93 -31.12
C LYS A 9 36.67 42.71 -30.79
N THR A 10 35.74 43.11 -31.66
CA THR A 10 34.31 42.85 -31.48
C THR A 10 33.96 41.37 -31.72
N LEU A 11 34.56 40.71 -32.71
CA LEU A 11 34.35 39.27 -32.92
C LEU A 11 34.96 38.42 -31.79
N LEU A 12 36.14 38.79 -31.29
CA LEU A 12 36.80 38.10 -30.19
C LEU A 12 36.08 38.35 -28.86
N ALA A 13 35.53 39.55 -28.63
CA ALA A 13 34.67 39.83 -27.48
C ALA A 13 33.34 39.06 -27.56
N LEU A 14 32.70 38.96 -28.73
CA LEU A 14 31.52 38.12 -28.93
C LEU A 14 31.84 36.64 -28.71
N PHE A 15 32.99 36.16 -29.18
CA PHE A 15 33.42 34.77 -28.98
C PHE A 15 33.77 34.47 -27.52
N LEU A 16 34.42 35.39 -26.80
CA LEU A 16 34.69 35.23 -25.37
C LEU A 16 33.41 35.33 -24.52
N THR A 17 32.47 36.20 -24.88
CA THR A 17 31.17 36.31 -24.21
C THR A 17 30.34 35.05 -24.47
N PHE A 18 30.41 34.47 -25.68
CA PHE A 18 29.78 33.19 -26.00
C PHE A 18 30.48 32.04 -25.27
N LEU A 19 31.81 32.04 -25.14
CA LEU A 19 32.55 30.98 -24.43
C LEU A 19 32.37 31.04 -22.91
N ILE A 20 32.27 32.23 -22.32
CA ILE A 20 31.96 32.43 -20.89
C ILE A 20 30.49 32.11 -20.62
N ALA A 21 29.56 32.46 -21.53
CA ALA A 21 28.18 31.99 -21.44
C ALA A 21 28.11 30.46 -21.59
N PHE A 22 28.82 29.86 -22.55
CA PHE A 22 28.83 28.41 -22.78
C PHE A 22 29.51 27.65 -21.64
N MET A 23 30.57 28.18 -21.03
CA MET A 23 31.17 27.62 -19.80
C MET A 23 30.31 27.87 -18.57
N ALA A 24 29.55 28.96 -18.45
CA ALA A 24 28.57 29.13 -17.38
C ALA A 24 27.40 28.14 -17.54
N THR A 25 26.99 27.83 -18.78
CA THR A 25 25.96 26.80 -19.05
C THR A 25 26.49 25.37 -18.88
N PHE A 26 27.77 25.10 -19.14
CA PHE A 26 28.38 23.77 -18.94
C PHE A 26 28.91 23.52 -17.52
N CYS A 27 29.32 24.55 -16.78
CA CYS A 27 29.70 24.42 -15.36
C CYS A 27 28.50 24.46 -14.40
N MET A 28 27.28 24.68 -14.91
CA MET A 28 26.03 24.39 -14.18
C MET A 28 25.53 22.96 -14.41
N GLY A 29 26.24 22.15 -15.20
CA GLY A 29 25.95 20.73 -15.41
C GLY A 29 26.57 19.83 -14.33
N ALA A 30 26.10 19.94 -13.10
CA ALA A 30 26.17 18.93 -12.03
C ALA A 30 25.55 19.47 -10.73
N ASN A 31 24.37 20.07 -10.79
CA ASN A 31 23.51 20.17 -9.62
C ASN A 31 22.20 19.51 -10.00
N SER A 32 21.94 18.35 -9.41
CA SER A 32 20.60 17.81 -9.31
C SER A 32 19.76 18.84 -8.56
N GLU A 33 19.06 19.73 -9.27
CA GLU A 33 17.97 20.49 -8.67
C GLU A 33 16.86 19.50 -8.36
N VAL A 34 16.97 18.92 -7.17
CA VAL A 34 15.90 18.17 -6.56
C VAL A 34 14.77 19.16 -6.28
N LEU A 35 13.58 18.81 -6.76
CA LEU A 35 12.37 19.61 -6.60
C LEU A 35 12.29 20.18 -5.20
N ALA A 36 12.13 21.49 -5.17
CA ALA A 36 11.77 22.19 -3.97
C ALA A 36 10.57 21.50 -3.29
N ALA A 37 10.70 21.06 -2.03
CA ALA A 37 9.57 20.72 -1.20
C ALA A 37 8.60 21.91 -1.24
N PRO A 38 7.29 21.68 -1.43
CA PRO A 38 6.36 22.77 -1.53
C PRO A 38 6.46 23.64 -0.27
N ILE A 39 6.67 24.92 -0.50
CA ILE A 39 6.63 25.94 0.54
C ILE A 39 5.20 26.01 1.03
N ALA A 40 4.98 26.03 2.35
CA ALA A 40 3.66 26.26 2.91
C ALA A 40 3.04 27.49 2.24
N ASP A 41 1.90 27.32 1.55
CA ASP A 41 1.23 28.45 0.90
C ASP A 41 0.78 29.38 2.04
N PRO A 42 1.29 30.61 2.16
CA PRO A 42 0.95 31.50 3.25
C PRO A 42 -0.55 31.84 3.29
N LYS A 43 -1.31 31.56 2.22
CA LYS A 43 -2.78 31.63 2.21
C LYS A 43 -3.45 30.40 2.85
N LEU A 44 -2.85 29.22 2.74
CA LEU A 44 -3.34 27.97 3.34
C LEU A 44 -2.80 27.75 4.74
N CYS A 45 -1.62 28.31 5.05
CA CYS A 45 -1.03 28.23 6.37
C CYS A 45 -0.22 29.47 6.76
N PRO A 46 -0.80 30.38 7.57
CA PRO A 46 -0.13 31.61 7.97
C PRO A 46 1.14 31.37 8.79
N ALA A 47 2.22 32.07 8.45
CA ALA A 47 3.52 31.95 9.13
C ALA A 47 3.48 32.39 10.61
N ASN A 48 2.51 33.21 11.01
CA ASN A 48 2.35 33.75 12.37
C ASN A 48 1.39 32.94 13.26
N ARG A 49 1.01 31.73 12.85
CA ARG A 49 0.11 30.88 13.64
C ARG A 49 0.78 30.34 14.90
N THR A 50 -0.06 29.97 15.87
CA THR A 50 0.40 29.28 17.09
C THR A 50 0.69 27.81 16.78
N LEU A 51 1.97 27.43 16.84
CA LEU A 51 2.38 26.05 16.66
C LEU A 51 1.89 25.16 17.82
N SER A 52 1.45 23.95 17.49
CA SER A 52 1.12 22.93 18.48
C SER A 52 2.37 22.47 19.25
N PRO A 53 2.23 21.90 20.46
CA PRO A 53 3.37 21.35 21.19
C PRO A 53 4.15 20.31 20.39
N PHE A 54 3.45 19.37 19.76
CA PHE A 54 4.07 18.32 18.93
C PHE A 54 4.87 18.90 17.76
N GLU A 55 4.34 19.93 17.11
CA GLU A 55 5.03 20.59 16.02
C GLU A 55 6.29 21.33 16.48
N LYS A 56 6.22 22.03 17.62
CA LYS A 56 7.39 22.69 18.22
C LYS A 56 8.49 21.69 18.52
N ASP A 57 8.12 20.54 19.10
CA ASP A 57 9.06 19.48 19.45
C ASP A 57 9.71 18.89 18.19
N LEU A 58 8.93 18.61 17.14
CA LEU A 58 9.45 18.12 15.86
C LEU A 58 10.41 19.11 15.20
N ARG A 59 10.06 20.39 15.14
CA ARG A 59 10.92 21.44 14.56
C ARG A 59 12.23 21.58 15.33
N THR A 60 12.13 21.59 16.65
CA THR A 60 13.31 21.63 17.54
C THR A 60 14.21 20.43 17.30
N ALA A 61 13.64 19.23 17.20
CA ALA A 61 14.39 18.00 17.01
C ALA A 61 15.08 17.91 15.63
N LEU A 62 14.45 18.46 14.59
CA LEU A 62 14.99 18.46 13.22
C LEU A 62 15.99 19.61 12.95
N GLY A 63 16.05 20.60 13.83
CA GLY A 63 16.82 21.83 13.67
C GLY A 63 16.09 22.85 12.79
N ASP A 64 15.94 24.09 13.26
CA ASP A 64 15.09 25.15 12.68
C ASP A 64 15.50 25.71 11.29
N ASN A 65 16.13 24.92 10.42
CA ASN A 65 16.44 25.31 9.03
C ASN A 65 15.39 24.81 8.02
N LEU A 66 14.10 24.91 8.37
CA LEU A 66 13.01 24.91 7.39
C LEU A 66 12.98 26.30 6.72
N ASN A 67 14.01 26.62 5.94
CA ASN A 67 13.95 27.81 5.09
C ASN A 67 12.95 27.53 3.97
N PRO A 68 11.84 28.28 3.86
CA PRO A 68 10.90 28.12 2.77
C PRO A 68 11.58 28.32 1.40
N ASN A 69 12.66 29.09 1.27
CA ASN A 69 13.14 29.56 -0.04
C ASN A 69 14.44 28.92 -0.57
N VAL A 70 14.90 27.75 -0.11
CA VAL A 70 16.14 27.17 -0.65
C VAL A 70 16.07 25.65 -0.68
N LEU A 71 16.05 25.05 -1.86
CA LEU A 71 16.13 23.60 -2.03
C LEU A 71 17.28 23.23 -2.95
N ASN A 72 18.28 22.61 -2.36
CA ASN A 72 19.33 21.90 -3.08
C ASN A 72 19.59 20.62 -2.30
N PHE A 73 18.90 19.53 -2.67
CA PHE A 73 19.10 18.24 -2.02
C PHE A 73 20.36 17.58 -2.59
N SER A 74 21.47 17.91 -1.99
CA SER A 74 22.54 16.95 -1.76
C SER A 74 23.09 17.23 -0.37
N SER A 75 22.93 16.27 0.54
CA SER A 75 23.69 16.14 1.80
C SER A 75 23.39 17.06 3.01
N VAL A 76 22.31 17.84 3.09
CA VAL A 76 22.05 18.67 4.31
C VAL A 76 20.91 18.11 5.19
N PRO A 77 21.15 17.81 6.49
CA PRO A 77 20.12 17.62 7.51
C PRO A 77 19.35 18.93 7.74
N GLY A 78 18.04 18.96 7.46
CA GLY A 78 17.21 20.15 7.75
C GLY A 78 15.86 20.30 7.00
N GLN A 79 15.53 19.47 6.00
CA GLN A 79 14.25 19.57 5.26
C GLN A 79 13.52 18.23 5.20
N LEU A 80 13.11 17.75 6.37
CA LEU A 80 12.44 16.45 6.48
C LEU A 80 10.94 16.60 6.69
N LEU A 81 10.46 17.73 7.23
CA LEU A 81 9.04 18.00 7.42
C LEU A 81 8.47 18.81 6.24
N ALA A 82 7.52 18.24 5.49
CA ALA A 82 6.90 18.86 4.31
C ALA A 82 5.37 18.96 4.45
N TYR A 83 4.82 20.13 4.09
CA TYR A 83 3.39 20.41 4.04
C TYR A 83 3.07 21.70 3.26
N GLU A 84 1.91 21.75 2.63
CA GLU A 84 1.39 22.93 1.91
C GLU A 84 0.42 23.74 2.77
N GLY A 85 -0.53 23.07 3.43
CA GLY A 85 -1.48 23.64 4.39
C GLY A 85 -1.15 23.26 5.84
N CYS A 86 -1.88 23.83 6.80
CA CYS A 86 -1.49 23.70 8.20
C CYS A 86 -1.56 22.25 8.74
N PRO A 87 -0.53 21.77 9.48
CA PRO A 87 -0.49 20.43 10.02
C PRO A 87 -1.66 20.04 10.93
N GLU A 88 -2.18 20.96 11.74
CA GLU A 88 -3.38 20.78 12.57
C GLU A 88 -4.65 20.44 11.77
N GLU A 89 -4.64 20.72 10.48
CA GLU A 89 -5.78 20.54 9.59
C GLU A 89 -5.57 19.47 8.52
N MET A 90 -4.33 19.26 8.09
CA MET A 90 -3.97 18.48 6.92
C MET A 90 -2.82 17.49 7.18
N GLY A 91 -2.29 17.43 8.41
CA GLY A 91 -1.16 16.58 8.81
C GLY A 91 0.18 17.06 8.23
N ALA A 92 1.24 16.30 8.38
CA ALA A 92 2.54 16.64 7.78
C ALA A 92 3.34 15.40 7.43
N TRP A 93 4.21 15.51 6.43
CA TRP A 93 5.09 14.43 6.01
C TRP A 93 6.48 14.59 6.58
N LEU A 94 7.01 13.52 7.17
CA LEU A 94 8.42 13.35 7.46
C LEU A 94 9.04 12.46 6.37
N LEU A 95 9.86 13.04 5.50
CA LEU A 95 10.70 12.27 4.60
C LEU A 95 11.81 11.60 5.43
N LEU A 96 11.99 10.29 5.32
CA LEU A 96 13.07 9.61 6.04
C LEU A 96 14.42 9.88 5.33
N PRO A 97 15.57 9.70 5.97
CA PRO A 97 16.84 9.73 5.25
C PRO A 97 16.87 8.63 4.19
N MET A 98 17.38 8.93 2.98
CA MET A 98 17.57 7.93 1.94
C MET A 98 18.46 6.80 2.50
N PRO A 99 18.02 5.52 2.44
CA PRO A 99 18.84 4.40 2.87
C PRO A 99 20.17 4.36 2.11
N LYS A 100 21.22 3.89 2.79
CA LYS A 100 22.50 3.54 2.14
C LYS A 100 22.22 2.52 1.04
N GLU A 101 23.03 2.51 -0.01
CA GLU A 101 22.78 1.64 -1.17
C GLU A 101 22.64 0.15 -0.81
N SER A 102 23.41 -0.35 0.16
CA SER A 102 23.30 -1.72 0.69
C SER A 102 21.97 -2.02 1.38
N ASP A 103 21.30 -1.00 1.89
CA ASP A 103 20.06 -1.09 2.66
C ASP A 103 18.83 -0.68 1.82
N ARG A 104 19.04 -0.20 0.59
CA ARG A 104 17.95 0.16 -0.32
C ARG A 104 17.13 -1.06 -0.66
N MET A 105 15.82 -0.89 -0.54
CA MET A 105 14.89 -2.00 -0.53
C MET A 105 13.54 -1.51 -1.08
N GLN A 106 12.90 -2.32 -1.92
CA GLN A 106 11.50 -2.07 -2.27
C GLN A 106 10.62 -2.29 -1.03
N ALA A 107 9.36 -1.90 -1.04
CA ALA A 107 8.46 -2.26 0.06
C ALA A 107 7.12 -2.70 -0.50
N VAL A 108 7.12 -3.90 -1.08
CA VAL A 108 5.96 -4.55 -1.71
C VAL A 108 5.13 -5.29 -0.67
N HIS A 109 5.77 -5.98 0.28
CA HIS A 109 5.12 -6.58 1.43
C HIS A 109 5.63 -5.90 2.70
N ALA A 110 4.70 -5.52 3.58
CA ALA A 110 5.03 -4.94 4.87
C ALA A 110 4.06 -5.43 5.95
N THR A 111 4.56 -5.76 7.13
CA THR A 111 3.72 -6.18 8.28
C THR A 111 4.30 -5.67 9.60
N LEU A 112 3.42 -5.25 10.51
CA LEU A 112 3.81 -4.79 11.85
C LEU A 112 4.03 -6.00 12.77
N LEU A 113 5.21 -6.08 13.38
CA LEU A 113 5.61 -7.14 14.30
C LEU A 113 5.21 -6.82 15.76
N PRO A 114 5.13 -7.83 16.65
CA PRO A 114 4.80 -7.63 18.05
C PRO A 114 5.73 -6.68 18.81
N ASP A 115 6.99 -6.56 18.38
CA ASP A 115 7.99 -5.67 18.98
C ASP A 115 7.95 -4.23 18.41
N GLY A 116 6.93 -3.90 17.61
CA GLY A 116 6.74 -2.58 17.01
C GLY A 116 7.53 -2.32 15.74
N LYS A 117 8.45 -3.21 15.35
CA LYS A 117 9.17 -3.10 14.07
C LYS A 117 8.29 -3.52 12.91
N VAL A 118 8.65 -3.09 11.71
CA VAL A 118 7.97 -3.48 10.47
C VAL A 118 8.87 -4.43 9.69
N LEU A 119 8.38 -5.64 9.41
CA LEU A 119 9.02 -6.57 8.49
C LEU A 119 8.67 -6.17 7.06
N ILE A 120 9.69 -5.99 6.22
CA ILE A 120 9.56 -5.65 4.80
C ILE A 120 10.15 -6.81 3.99
N VAL A 121 9.34 -7.41 3.11
CA VAL A 121 9.74 -8.55 2.28
C VAL A 121 9.41 -8.28 0.83
N ASN A 122 10.32 -8.60 -0.08
CA ASN A 122 10.16 -8.22 -1.49
C ASN A 122 10.45 -9.32 -2.49
N GLY A 123 11.21 -10.35 -2.10
CA GLY A 123 11.61 -11.40 -3.02
C GLY A 123 12.24 -10.83 -4.29
N SER A 124 11.88 -11.38 -5.45
CA SER A 124 12.40 -11.00 -6.76
C SER A 124 11.89 -9.68 -7.33
N SER A 125 11.27 -8.81 -6.53
CA SER A 125 10.65 -7.58 -7.05
C SER A 125 11.65 -6.64 -7.76
N ASN A 126 12.95 -6.75 -7.42
CA ASN A 126 14.06 -6.03 -8.05
C ASN A 126 14.52 -6.69 -9.36
N ARG A 127 13.69 -6.53 -10.40
CA ARG A 127 13.71 -7.37 -11.62
C ARG A 127 14.37 -6.78 -12.86
N ASN A 128 14.60 -5.47 -12.89
CA ASN A 128 15.18 -4.80 -14.05
C ASN A 128 16.68 -4.62 -13.83
N ARG A 129 17.50 -5.25 -14.67
CA ARG A 129 18.97 -5.09 -14.60
C ARG A 129 19.51 -4.61 -15.94
N PHE A 130 20.45 -3.67 -15.88
CA PHE A 130 21.26 -3.31 -17.04
C PHE A 130 22.53 -4.15 -17.03
N GLU A 131 22.72 -4.95 -18.07
CA GLU A 131 23.94 -5.72 -18.26
C GLU A 131 24.79 -5.06 -19.34
N LYS A 132 26.05 -4.76 -19.02
CA LYS A 132 26.99 -4.23 -20.01
C LYS A 132 27.23 -5.29 -21.08
N LEU A 133 27.11 -4.93 -22.35
CA LEU A 133 27.48 -5.75 -23.49
C LEU A 133 28.95 -5.46 -23.83
N PRO A 134 29.91 -6.29 -23.39
CA PRO A 134 31.34 -5.98 -23.49
C PRO A 134 31.82 -5.83 -24.94
N ASP A 135 31.17 -6.54 -25.87
CA ASP A 135 31.58 -6.61 -27.28
C ASP A 135 30.79 -5.64 -28.20
N ARG A 136 29.86 -4.85 -27.65
CA ARG A 136 29.08 -3.88 -28.44
C ARG A 136 29.73 -2.50 -28.38
N ASN A 137 30.14 -1.99 -29.54
CA ASN A 137 30.67 -0.64 -29.68
C ASN A 137 29.52 0.38 -29.75
N PRO A 138 29.50 1.43 -28.90
CA PRO A 138 28.52 2.51 -28.99
C PRO A 138 28.40 3.17 -30.36
N ALA A 139 29.48 3.18 -31.15
CA ALA A 139 29.51 3.75 -32.50
C ALA A 139 28.62 2.99 -33.50
N ASP A 140 28.31 1.72 -33.23
CA ASP A 140 27.48 0.87 -34.10
C ASP A 140 25.97 1.14 -33.93
N GLY A 141 25.60 2.03 -33.01
CA GLY A 141 24.22 2.28 -32.61
C GLY A 141 23.64 1.16 -31.73
N VAL A 142 22.45 1.40 -31.18
CA VAL A 142 21.72 0.46 -30.30
C VAL A 142 20.47 -0.08 -30.98
N ASP A 143 20.09 -1.31 -30.64
CA ASP A 143 18.80 -1.88 -31.00
C ASP A 143 17.78 -1.63 -29.86
N PRO A 144 16.91 -0.62 -29.98
CA PRO A 144 15.94 -0.30 -28.92
C PRO A 144 14.89 -1.41 -28.74
N TYR A 145 14.66 -2.26 -29.76
CA TYR A 145 13.72 -3.38 -29.66
C TYR A 145 14.29 -4.55 -28.86
N LYS A 146 15.61 -4.57 -28.64
CA LYS A 146 16.30 -5.50 -27.73
C LYS A 146 16.56 -4.90 -26.35
N GLY A 147 16.10 -3.68 -26.09
CA GLY A 147 16.35 -2.98 -24.83
C GLY A 147 17.78 -2.49 -24.66
N GLU A 148 18.53 -2.29 -25.76
CA GLU A 148 19.90 -1.80 -25.68
C GLU A 148 19.96 -0.26 -25.50
N ILE A 149 20.91 0.20 -24.68
CA ILE A 149 21.19 1.62 -24.43
C ILE A 149 22.69 1.90 -24.45
N ILE A 150 23.09 3.15 -24.70
CA ILE A 150 24.48 3.59 -24.52
C ILE A 150 24.56 4.42 -23.25
N PHE A 151 25.50 4.05 -22.37
CA PHE A 151 25.83 4.79 -21.15
C PHE A 151 27.35 4.76 -20.95
N GLU A 152 27.95 5.90 -20.61
CA GLU A 152 29.40 6.03 -20.33
C GLU A 152 30.32 5.34 -21.37
N ASN A 153 30.04 5.53 -22.66
CA ASN A 153 30.78 4.92 -23.77
C ASN A 153 30.78 3.38 -23.78
N ALA A 154 29.73 2.74 -23.25
CA ALA A 154 29.46 1.32 -23.40
C ALA A 154 28.00 1.09 -23.79
N VAL A 155 27.73 -0.04 -24.45
CA VAL A 155 26.36 -0.50 -24.70
C VAL A 155 25.93 -1.41 -23.54
N TYR A 156 24.71 -1.23 -23.07
CA TYR A 156 24.07 -2.08 -22.07
C TYR A 156 22.78 -2.66 -22.65
N ILE A 157 22.33 -3.79 -22.14
CA ILE A 157 21.01 -4.36 -22.42
C ILE A 157 20.16 -4.36 -21.15
N LEU A 158 18.93 -3.86 -21.25
CA LEU A 158 17.92 -4.06 -20.21
C LEU A 158 17.44 -5.51 -20.25
N LYS A 159 17.78 -6.29 -19.23
CA LYS A 159 17.17 -7.59 -18.98
C LYS A 159 15.99 -7.37 -18.04
N ASP A 160 14.79 -7.58 -18.57
CA ASP A 160 13.56 -7.67 -17.78
C ASP A 160 13.32 -9.13 -17.43
N GLY A 161 12.93 -9.36 -16.18
CA GLY A 161 12.68 -10.68 -15.64
C GLY A 161 13.86 -11.30 -14.90
N VAL A 162 13.59 -12.39 -14.18
CA VAL A 162 14.46 -12.91 -13.13
C VAL A 162 14.36 -14.42 -13.00
N ASP A 163 15.51 -15.05 -12.71
CA ASP A 163 15.54 -16.44 -12.23
C ASP A 163 15.14 -16.47 -10.76
N THR A 164 13.94 -16.99 -10.49
CA THR A 164 13.36 -17.13 -9.14
C THR A 164 14.14 -18.10 -8.25
N ARG A 165 15.09 -18.87 -8.80
CA ARG A 165 16.00 -19.74 -8.02
C ARG A 165 17.28 -19.04 -7.58
N ASN A 166 17.57 -17.87 -8.12
CA ASN A 166 18.79 -17.15 -7.82
C ASN A 166 18.67 -16.41 -6.48
N SER A 167 19.46 -16.82 -5.48
CA SER A 167 19.46 -16.18 -4.15
C SER A 167 19.82 -14.69 -4.21
N GLN A 168 20.69 -14.27 -5.14
CA GLN A 168 21.04 -12.85 -5.32
C GLN A 168 19.89 -11.99 -5.87
N VAL A 169 18.81 -12.63 -6.31
CA VAL A 169 17.60 -11.97 -6.78
C VAL A 169 16.56 -11.91 -5.67
N VAL A 170 16.34 -13.04 -4.98
CA VAL A 170 15.22 -13.19 -4.04
C VAL A 170 15.56 -12.84 -2.60
N ASP A 171 16.85 -12.74 -2.24
CA ASP A 171 17.30 -12.30 -0.91
C ASP A 171 17.06 -10.80 -0.75
N ASN A 172 15.85 -10.47 -0.31
CA ASN A 172 15.33 -9.12 -0.27
C ASN A 172 14.38 -8.90 0.91
N THR A 173 14.89 -9.14 2.12
CA THR A 173 14.18 -8.88 3.39
C THR A 173 14.90 -7.81 4.23
N SER A 174 14.11 -6.97 4.90
CA SER A 174 14.62 -5.99 5.86
C SER A 174 13.65 -5.75 7.01
N LEU A 175 14.17 -5.20 8.10
CA LEU A 175 13.39 -4.67 9.21
C LEU A 175 13.46 -3.15 9.19
N PHE A 176 12.33 -2.50 9.42
CA PHE A 176 12.25 -1.09 9.74
C PHE A 176 11.97 -0.91 11.24
N ASP A 177 12.76 -0.08 11.90
CA ASP A 177 12.61 0.28 13.32
C ASP A 177 12.04 1.70 13.46
N PRO A 178 10.76 1.87 13.86
CA PRO A 178 10.16 3.18 14.05
C PRO A 178 10.86 4.03 15.10
N GLU A 179 11.50 3.43 16.10
CA GLU A 179 12.24 4.20 17.11
C GLU A 179 13.43 4.91 16.47
N LEU A 180 14.19 4.23 15.61
CA LEU A 180 15.30 4.89 14.92
C LEU A 180 14.84 5.96 13.92
N ALA A 181 13.59 5.88 13.47
CA ALA A 181 12.97 6.84 12.56
C ALA A 181 12.27 8.01 13.27
N ASN A 182 12.16 8.01 14.60
CA ASN A 182 11.46 9.04 15.37
C ASN A 182 12.39 10.23 15.69
N PRO A 183 12.14 11.44 15.16
CA PRO A 183 12.97 12.62 15.47
C PRO A 183 13.02 12.96 16.96
N LEU A 184 11.95 12.66 17.71
CA LEU A 184 11.77 13.13 19.08
C LEU A 184 12.60 12.35 20.12
N ASN A 185 13.23 11.23 19.75
CA ASN A 185 14.02 10.42 20.70
C ASN A 185 15.54 10.63 20.56
N GLY A 186 15.98 11.56 19.69
CA GLY A 186 17.38 11.92 19.51
C GLY A 186 18.27 10.87 18.83
N LYS A 187 17.70 9.76 18.31
CA LYS A 187 18.42 8.74 17.53
C LYS A 187 18.33 8.98 16.02
N PHE A 188 17.30 9.70 15.58
CA PHE A 188 17.05 9.99 14.19
C PHE A 188 18.28 10.58 13.47
N GLY A 189 18.58 10.02 12.28
CA GLY A 189 19.72 10.44 11.46
C GLY A 189 21.10 9.97 11.93
N LYS A 190 21.22 9.35 13.12
CA LYS A 190 22.49 8.77 13.60
C LYS A 190 22.68 7.33 13.14
N GLU A 191 21.59 6.58 13.06
CA GLU A 191 21.55 5.18 12.62
C GLU A 191 20.48 5.03 11.54
N SER A 192 20.68 4.04 10.65
CA SER A 192 19.65 3.70 9.66
C SER A 192 18.48 3.03 10.38
N PRO A 193 17.22 3.46 10.16
CA PRO A 193 16.07 2.73 10.66
C PRO A 193 15.83 1.42 9.89
N PHE A 194 16.57 1.17 8.80
CA PHE A 194 16.47 -0.04 7.99
C PHE A 194 17.65 -0.97 8.25
N SER A 195 17.36 -2.25 8.47
CA SER A 195 18.35 -3.31 8.66
C SER A 195 18.04 -4.50 7.74
N ARG A 196 18.99 -4.87 6.87
CA ARG A 196 18.88 -6.08 6.03
C ARG A 196 18.95 -7.33 6.91
N ILE A 197 18.10 -8.30 6.62
CA ILE A 197 18.15 -9.65 7.20
C ILE A 197 18.00 -10.68 6.08
N SER A 198 18.39 -11.92 6.32
CA SER A 198 18.25 -12.98 5.33
C SER A 198 16.77 -13.22 4.99
N SER A 199 16.49 -13.43 3.71
CA SER A 199 15.25 -14.04 3.22
C SER A 199 15.24 -15.56 3.44
N PRO A 200 14.11 -16.25 3.19
CA PRO A 200 14.14 -17.70 3.11
C PRO A 200 15.10 -18.19 2.03
N VAL A 201 15.46 -19.47 2.10
CA VAL A 201 16.21 -20.14 1.04
C VAL A 201 15.49 -19.98 -0.30
N ALA A 202 16.22 -19.70 -1.38
CA ALA A 202 15.67 -19.39 -2.70
C ALA A 202 15.02 -20.60 -3.42
N GLU A 203 15.42 -21.82 -3.02
CA GLU A 203 14.86 -23.06 -3.52
C GLU A 203 14.74 -24.05 -2.36
N TRP A 204 13.62 -24.78 -2.31
CA TRP A 204 13.37 -25.82 -1.32
C TRP A 204 12.65 -26.98 -1.98
N GLU A 205 13.08 -28.22 -1.74
CA GLU A 205 12.50 -29.43 -2.40
C GLU A 205 12.44 -29.32 -3.94
N LYS A 206 13.47 -28.71 -4.55
CA LYS A 206 13.59 -28.42 -6.00
C LYS A 206 12.53 -27.44 -6.53
N GLU A 207 11.86 -26.73 -5.64
CA GLU A 207 10.81 -25.78 -5.97
C GLU A 207 11.25 -24.34 -5.61
N PRO A 208 11.10 -23.36 -6.54
CA PRO A 208 11.44 -21.96 -6.27
C PRO A 208 10.67 -21.43 -5.06
N ASN A 209 11.36 -20.65 -4.24
CA ASN A 209 10.84 -20.10 -2.99
C ASN A 209 10.98 -18.58 -2.92
N ASP A 210 10.47 -17.93 -3.97
CA ASP A 210 10.41 -16.48 -4.04
C ASP A 210 9.08 -15.97 -3.47
N ILE A 211 9.16 -15.23 -2.36
CA ILE A 211 8.02 -14.67 -1.63
C ILE A 211 7.35 -13.50 -2.38
N PHE A 212 7.96 -12.97 -3.44
CA PHE A 212 7.34 -11.91 -4.23
C PHE A 212 5.93 -12.32 -4.69
N CYS A 213 4.93 -11.44 -4.50
CA CYS A 213 3.53 -11.69 -4.85
C CYS A 213 2.83 -12.79 -4.03
N SER A 214 3.35 -13.14 -2.85
CA SER A 214 2.69 -14.04 -1.88
C SER A 214 1.54 -13.35 -1.15
N GLY A 215 0.72 -14.13 -0.44
CA GLY A 215 -0.17 -13.60 0.59
C GLY A 215 0.48 -13.76 1.96
N HIS A 216 0.25 -12.82 2.88
CA HIS A 216 0.84 -12.92 4.23
C HIS A 216 -0.08 -12.38 5.33
N LEU A 217 0.01 -13.00 6.50
CA LEU A 217 -0.72 -12.62 7.71
C LEU A 217 0.05 -13.03 8.96
N GLN A 218 -0.13 -12.26 10.04
CA GLN A 218 0.39 -12.60 11.35
C GLN A 218 -0.44 -13.72 12.00
N LEU A 219 0.24 -14.73 12.54
CA LEU A 219 -0.28 -15.81 13.35
C LEU A 219 -0.64 -15.33 14.77
N PRO A 220 -1.46 -16.07 15.54
CA PRO A 220 -1.84 -15.71 16.90
C PRO A 220 -0.66 -15.48 17.87
N ASN A 221 0.48 -16.13 17.61
CA ASN A 221 1.70 -15.99 18.41
C ASN A 221 2.58 -14.80 18.00
N GLY A 222 2.26 -14.09 16.91
CA GLY A 222 3.04 -12.96 16.41
C GLY A 222 3.99 -13.26 15.25
N ASP A 223 4.21 -14.54 14.94
CA ASP A 223 4.95 -14.94 13.75
C ASP A 223 4.17 -14.60 12.48
N VAL A 224 4.84 -14.55 11.33
CA VAL A 224 4.20 -14.17 10.06
C VAL A 224 4.23 -15.35 9.10
N LEU A 225 3.05 -15.76 8.65
CA LEU A 225 2.88 -16.78 7.63
C LEU A 225 2.84 -16.11 6.26
N PHE A 226 3.66 -16.60 5.34
CA PHE A 226 3.64 -16.28 3.91
C PHE A 226 3.23 -17.53 3.13
N ILE A 227 2.26 -17.41 2.23
CA ILE A 227 1.80 -18.49 1.35
C ILE A 227 1.96 -18.07 -0.11
N GLY A 228 2.62 -18.94 -0.88
CA GLY A 228 2.81 -18.76 -2.30
C GLY A 228 3.92 -17.77 -2.64
N GLY A 229 3.75 -17.08 -3.76
CA GLY A 229 4.73 -16.19 -4.35
C GLY A 229 5.07 -16.58 -5.78
N SER A 230 6.22 -16.14 -6.30
CA SER A 230 6.59 -16.31 -7.70
C SER A 230 7.33 -17.62 -7.94
N ARG A 231 6.70 -18.56 -8.65
CA ARG A 231 7.37 -19.80 -9.09
C ARG A 231 8.18 -19.57 -10.35
N VAL A 232 7.53 -18.98 -11.35
CA VAL A 232 8.10 -18.65 -12.65
C VAL A 232 7.84 -17.18 -12.91
N TYR A 233 8.89 -16.46 -13.25
CA TYR A 233 8.86 -15.07 -13.63
C TYR A 233 9.53 -14.93 -15.00
N TYR A 234 9.07 -13.96 -15.80
CA TYR A 234 9.62 -13.51 -17.10
C TYR A 234 11.18 -13.47 -17.15
N PRO A 235 11.90 -13.44 -18.32
CA PRO A 235 11.45 -13.40 -19.71
C PRO A 235 11.27 -14.78 -20.37
N GLY A 236 10.27 -14.89 -21.25
CA GLY A 236 10.07 -16.08 -22.10
C GLY A 236 9.15 -17.17 -21.52
N SER A 237 8.54 -16.93 -20.36
CA SER A 237 7.56 -17.83 -19.74
C SER A 237 6.43 -17.05 -19.06
N GLN A 238 5.26 -17.67 -18.95
CA GLN A 238 4.10 -17.08 -18.28
C GLN A 238 4.16 -17.35 -16.76
N PHE A 239 3.52 -16.49 -15.97
CA PHE A 239 3.62 -16.48 -14.50
C PHE A 239 2.98 -17.72 -13.88
N GLN A 240 3.59 -18.22 -12.81
CA GLN A 240 3.08 -19.36 -12.03
C GLN A 240 3.24 -19.09 -10.53
N GLY A 241 2.33 -19.64 -9.73
CA GLY A 241 2.37 -19.55 -8.27
C GLY A 241 3.33 -20.54 -7.63
N SER A 242 4.07 -20.04 -6.64
CA SER A 242 4.95 -20.85 -5.81
C SER A 242 4.12 -21.79 -4.95
N LYS A 243 4.65 -23.00 -4.77
CA LYS A 243 4.09 -24.02 -3.87
C LYS A 243 4.64 -23.89 -2.45
N GLN A 244 5.38 -22.83 -2.15
CA GLN A 244 6.06 -22.70 -0.86
C GLN A 244 5.19 -21.94 0.13
N ALA A 245 5.27 -22.34 1.38
CA ALA A 245 4.85 -21.55 2.52
C ALA A 245 6.04 -21.34 3.46
N ASN A 246 6.16 -20.11 3.98
CA ASN A 246 7.27 -19.70 4.83
C ASN A 246 6.71 -19.08 6.12
N ILE A 247 7.36 -19.36 7.24
CA ILE A 247 7.03 -18.73 8.52
C ILE A 247 8.24 -17.90 8.97
N PHE A 248 8.01 -16.62 9.23
CA PHE A 248 8.99 -15.75 9.85
C PHE A 248 8.75 -15.69 11.37
N HIS A 249 9.76 -16.09 12.14
CA HIS A 249 9.73 -16.01 13.59
C HIS A 249 10.02 -14.59 14.05
N SER A 250 9.00 -13.97 14.64
CA SER A 250 9.05 -12.56 15.03
C SER A 250 10.02 -12.29 16.18
N ASP A 251 10.21 -13.23 17.10
CA ASP A 251 11.10 -13.04 18.25
C ASP A 251 12.58 -13.17 17.88
N THR A 252 12.91 -14.18 17.06
CA THR A 252 14.30 -14.49 16.69
C THR A 252 14.75 -13.79 15.40
N LYS A 253 13.82 -13.20 14.65
CA LYS A 253 14.05 -12.60 13.33
C LYS A 253 14.64 -13.59 12.31
N THR A 254 14.17 -14.83 12.35
CA THR A 254 14.64 -15.92 11.46
C THR A 254 13.48 -16.58 10.73
N TRP A 255 13.78 -17.33 9.68
CA TRP A 255 12.79 -18.11 8.93
C TRP A 255 12.79 -19.57 9.38
N ALA A 256 11.60 -20.16 9.47
CA ALA A 256 11.44 -21.60 9.60
C ALA A 256 11.81 -22.32 8.30
N GLU A 257 11.97 -23.63 8.39
CA GLU A 257 12.04 -24.52 7.22
C GLU A 257 10.74 -24.39 6.39
N PRO A 258 10.79 -24.20 5.06
CA PRO A 258 9.59 -24.03 4.25
C PRO A 258 8.71 -25.29 4.19
N HIS A 259 7.42 -25.08 3.95
CA HIS A 259 6.46 -26.15 3.71
C HIS A 259 6.00 -26.17 2.25
N LEU A 260 5.81 -27.37 1.69
CA LEU A 260 5.32 -27.55 0.32
C LEU A 260 3.80 -27.75 0.27
N LEU A 261 3.10 -26.76 -0.29
CA LEU A 261 1.66 -26.72 -0.50
C LEU A 261 1.16 -27.75 -1.52
N ARG A 262 -0.16 -27.97 -1.55
CA ARG A 262 -0.82 -28.89 -2.48
C ARG A 262 -0.82 -28.34 -3.91
N ASP A 263 -1.15 -27.06 -4.11
CA ASP A 263 -0.98 -26.34 -5.39
C ASP A 263 -0.15 -25.06 -5.18
N GLY A 264 0.13 -24.34 -6.27
CA GLY A 264 0.81 -23.04 -6.23
C GLY A 264 -0.16 -21.89 -6.03
N HIS A 265 0.37 -20.78 -5.50
CA HIS A 265 -0.40 -19.57 -5.28
C HIS A 265 0.41 -18.32 -5.65
N TRP A 266 -0.05 -17.55 -6.63
CA TRP A 266 0.46 -16.20 -6.95
C TRP A 266 -0.67 -15.20 -6.77
N TYR A 267 -0.49 -14.18 -5.92
CA TYR A 267 -1.57 -13.31 -5.43
C TYR A 267 -2.71 -14.03 -4.67
N PRO A 268 -2.43 -14.89 -3.67
CA PRO A 268 -3.49 -15.41 -2.80
C PRO A 268 -3.90 -14.41 -1.71
N THR A 269 -5.14 -14.49 -1.24
CA THR A 269 -5.56 -13.80 -0.01
C THR A 269 -5.58 -14.75 1.16
N LEU A 270 -5.06 -14.33 2.31
CA LEU A 270 -5.12 -15.09 3.55
C LEU A 270 -6.17 -14.48 4.47
N VAL A 271 -6.88 -15.32 5.22
CA VAL A 271 -7.82 -14.89 6.28
C VAL A 271 -7.58 -15.66 7.57
N PRO A 272 -7.61 -15.00 8.73
CA PRO A 272 -7.57 -15.68 10.02
C PRO A 272 -8.93 -16.27 10.36
N LEU A 273 -8.93 -17.49 10.91
CA LEU A 273 -10.10 -18.17 11.45
C LEU A 273 -10.23 -17.94 12.96
N ALA A 274 -11.43 -18.19 13.50
CA ALA A 274 -11.75 -17.92 14.91
C ALA A 274 -10.92 -18.72 15.93
N ASP A 275 -10.37 -19.86 15.52
CA ASP A 275 -9.51 -20.73 16.32
C ASP A 275 -8.01 -20.42 16.17
N GLY A 276 -7.66 -19.43 15.34
CA GLY A 276 -6.28 -19.01 15.11
C GLY A 276 -5.59 -19.67 13.92
N ALA A 277 -6.25 -20.59 13.22
CA ALA A 277 -5.77 -21.07 11.92
C ALA A 277 -5.86 -19.98 10.84
N ILE A 278 -5.13 -20.16 9.74
CA ILE A 278 -5.16 -19.26 8.58
C ILE A 278 -5.53 -20.05 7.34
N ALA A 279 -6.51 -19.56 6.59
CA ALA A 279 -6.90 -20.11 5.29
C ALA A 279 -6.41 -19.21 4.16
N ALA A 280 -5.87 -19.81 3.09
CA ALA A 280 -5.42 -19.11 1.88
C ALA A 280 -6.32 -19.45 0.69
N PHE A 281 -6.76 -18.39 0.01
CA PHE A 281 -7.66 -18.47 -1.13
C PHE A 281 -6.93 -18.05 -2.40
N SER A 282 -7.15 -18.86 -3.44
CA SER A 282 -6.95 -18.47 -4.82
C SER A 282 -5.52 -18.07 -5.21
N GLY A 283 -5.35 -17.28 -6.28
CA GLY A 283 -4.06 -17.00 -6.91
C GLY A 283 -3.71 -17.99 -8.02
N LEU A 284 -2.74 -17.64 -8.87
CA LEU A 284 -2.32 -18.55 -9.95
C LEU A 284 -1.72 -19.84 -9.39
N GLY A 285 -2.12 -20.96 -9.98
CA GLY A 285 -1.62 -22.29 -9.67
C GLY A 285 -0.14 -22.49 -10.02
N ALA A 286 0.41 -23.62 -9.60
CA ALA A 286 1.75 -24.04 -10.02
C ALA A 286 1.76 -24.70 -11.41
N LYS A 287 0.58 -25.14 -11.88
CA LYS A 287 0.36 -25.78 -13.16
C LYS A 287 -0.52 -24.92 -14.03
N ASP A 288 -0.16 -24.82 -15.31
CA ASP A 288 -0.84 -24.03 -16.33
C ASP A 288 -0.86 -22.53 -16.01
N PHE A 289 -0.46 -21.73 -16.98
CA PHE A 289 -0.19 -20.30 -16.78
C PHE A 289 -1.45 -19.44 -16.67
N ASP A 290 -2.61 -20.00 -16.99
CA ASP A 290 -3.90 -19.37 -17.05
C ASP A 290 -4.91 -19.94 -16.04
N ARG A 291 -4.41 -20.68 -15.04
CA ARG A 291 -5.25 -21.36 -14.05
C ARG A 291 -5.15 -20.73 -12.68
N VAL A 292 -6.29 -20.25 -12.18
CA VAL A 292 -6.49 -19.95 -10.76
C VAL A 292 -6.53 -21.26 -9.96
N SER A 293 -5.82 -21.33 -8.84
CA SER A 293 -5.86 -22.48 -7.94
C SER A 293 -7.25 -22.59 -7.30
N PRO A 294 -7.98 -23.72 -7.50
CA PRO A 294 -9.21 -24.00 -6.77
C PRO A 294 -8.95 -24.61 -5.39
N ILE A 295 -7.67 -24.85 -5.05
CA ILE A 295 -7.30 -25.46 -3.78
C ILE A 295 -7.20 -24.37 -2.73
N LEU A 296 -7.96 -24.53 -1.65
CA LEU A 296 -7.81 -23.75 -0.44
C LEU A 296 -6.80 -24.46 0.47
N GLU A 297 -5.79 -23.73 0.94
CA GLU A 297 -4.79 -24.23 1.90
C GLU A 297 -5.13 -23.70 3.29
N ILE A 298 -4.98 -24.53 4.33
CA ILE A 298 -5.21 -24.15 5.73
C ILE A 298 -4.01 -24.54 6.56
N TYR A 299 -3.45 -23.58 7.29
CA TYR A 299 -2.43 -23.80 8.31
C TYR A 299 -3.03 -23.61 9.71
N ASP A 300 -2.98 -24.64 10.54
CA ASP A 300 -3.39 -24.60 11.94
C ASP A 300 -2.16 -24.65 12.86
N PRO A 301 -1.74 -23.52 13.46
CA PRO A 301 -0.59 -23.49 14.35
C PRO A 301 -0.79 -24.29 15.64
N ASN A 302 -2.04 -24.59 16.03
CA ASN A 302 -2.33 -25.39 17.22
C ASN A 302 -2.19 -26.91 16.96
N ALA A 303 -2.17 -27.31 15.68
CA ALA A 303 -2.00 -28.70 15.25
C ALA A 303 -0.56 -29.03 14.85
N LYS A 304 0.40 -28.16 15.19
CA LYS A 304 1.82 -28.31 14.83
C LYS A 304 2.39 -29.69 15.20
N GLY A 305 3.05 -30.33 14.25
CA GLY A 305 3.62 -31.67 14.39
C GLY A 305 2.61 -32.81 14.21
N THR A 306 1.36 -32.51 13.85
CA THR A 306 0.33 -33.51 13.54
C THR A 306 -0.01 -33.51 12.05
N PRO A 307 -0.67 -34.55 11.52
CA PRO A 307 -1.15 -34.56 10.13
C PRO A 307 -2.14 -33.43 9.79
N ASN A 308 -2.74 -32.79 10.79
CA ASN A 308 -3.75 -31.75 10.63
C ASN A 308 -3.16 -30.33 10.69
N GLU A 309 -1.83 -30.18 10.84
CA GLU A 309 -1.13 -28.88 10.78
C GLU A 309 -1.39 -28.17 9.45
N TRP A 310 -1.36 -28.92 8.35
CA TRP A 310 -1.62 -28.44 7.01
C TRP A 310 -2.76 -29.25 6.40
N GLN A 311 -3.81 -28.56 5.97
CA GLN A 311 -4.99 -29.15 5.36
C GLN A 311 -5.33 -28.44 4.06
N HIS A 312 -6.08 -29.10 3.18
CA HIS A 312 -6.52 -28.51 1.92
C HIS A 312 -7.94 -28.91 1.58
N ILE A 313 -8.65 -28.02 0.87
CA ILE A 313 -10.01 -28.25 0.39
C ILE A 313 -10.06 -27.90 -1.11
N ASP A 314 -10.56 -28.81 -1.94
CA ASP A 314 -10.83 -28.51 -3.35
C ASP A 314 -12.16 -27.75 -3.47
N MET A 315 -12.08 -26.44 -3.64
CA MET A 315 -13.26 -25.58 -3.78
C MET A 315 -14.01 -25.83 -5.08
N SER A 316 -13.37 -26.43 -6.09
CA SER A 316 -14.05 -26.73 -7.35
C SER A 316 -15.09 -27.83 -7.19
N GLU A 317 -15.05 -28.61 -6.11
CA GLU A 317 -16.03 -29.65 -5.85
C GLU A 317 -17.25 -29.19 -5.04
N LEU A 318 -17.20 -28.00 -4.44
CA LEU A 318 -18.25 -27.52 -3.55
C LEU A 318 -19.48 -26.96 -4.30
N PRO A 319 -20.70 -27.24 -3.83
CA PRO A 319 -21.92 -26.58 -4.34
C PRO A 319 -21.81 -25.06 -4.24
N ASN A 320 -22.37 -24.34 -5.22
CA ASN A 320 -22.37 -22.87 -5.29
C ASN A 320 -21.00 -22.19 -5.29
N SER A 321 -19.91 -22.95 -5.38
CA SER A 321 -18.56 -22.41 -5.48
C SER A 321 -18.43 -21.48 -6.70
N PRO A 322 -17.67 -20.37 -6.61
CA PRO A 322 -17.34 -19.55 -7.77
C PRO A 322 -16.62 -20.35 -8.86
N PHE A 323 -15.91 -21.41 -8.48
CA PHE A 323 -15.28 -22.35 -9.41
C PHE A 323 -16.25 -23.31 -10.09
N LYS A 324 -17.52 -23.41 -9.67
CA LYS A 324 -18.59 -24.17 -10.35
C LYS A 324 -19.65 -23.26 -10.99
N THR A 325 -19.75 -22.01 -10.54
CA THR A 325 -20.75 -21.05 -11.00
C THR A 325 -20.42 -20.54 -12.41
N LYS A 326 -21.33 -20.77 -13.37
CA LYS A 326 -21.20 -20.21 -14.73
C LYS A 326 -21.60 -18.74 -14.74
N MET A 327 -20.83 -17.91 -15.43
CA MET A 327 -21.10 -16.48 -15.57
C MET A 327 -22.33 -16.20 -16.43
N ASN A 328 -22.54 -17.00 -17.48
CA ASN A 328 -23.77 -16.99 -18.25
C ASN A 328 -24.08 -18.42 -18.72
N SER A 329 -25.32 -18.68 -19.14
CA SER A 329 -25.77 -20.01 -19.54
C SER A 329 -25.20 -20.48 -20.89
N GLN A 330 -24.59 -19.58 -21.67
CA GLN A 330 -24.16 -19.80 -23.04
C GLN A 330 -22.64 -19.98 -23.20
N THR A 331 -21.84 -19.63 -22.19
CA THR A 331 -20.38 -19.77 -22.19
C THR A 331 -19.92 -20.84 -21.20
N SER A 332 -18.71 -21.35 -21.42
CA SER A 332 -17.99 -22.20 -20.46
C SER A 332 -17.31 -21.41 -19.35
N THR A 333 -17.35 -20.07 -19.41
CA THR A 333 -16.73 -19.17 -18.45
C THR A 333 -17.35 -19.32 -17.06
N ARG A 334 -16.49 -19.57 -16.08
CA ARG A 334 -16.86 -19.58 -14.66
C ARG A 334 -16.54 -18.23 -14.04
N ASP A 335 -17.18 -17.94 -12.91
CA ASP A 335 -16.98 -16.68 -12.21
C ASP A 335 -15.56 -16.56 -11.67
N LEU A 336 -15.11 -17.62 -10.98
CA LEU A 336 -13.84 -17.66 -10.25
C LEU A 336 -13.76 -16.56 -9.17
N ILE A 337 -12.75 -16.69 -8.31
CA ILE A 337 -12.30 -15.61 -7.42
C ILE A 337 -10.84 -15.45 -7.79
N ASP A 338 -10.45 -14.44 -8.57
CA ASP A 338 -9.16 -14.46 -9.29
C ASP A 338 -7.97 -14.18 -8.35
N LEU A 339 -7.43 -12.96 -8.37
CA LEU A 339 -6.21 -12.61 -7.67
C LEU A 339 -6.54 -11.68 -6.51
N TYR A 340 -5.89 -11.91 -5.36
CA TYR A 340 -6.13 -11.23 -4.09
C TYR A 340 -7.62 -10.98 -3.81
N PRO A 341 -8.50 -12.01 -3.84
CA PRO A 341 -9.91 -11.79 -3.55
C PRO A 341 -10.06 -11.12 -2.19
N ARG A 342 -10.92 -10.11 -2.08
CA ARG A 342 -11.10 -9.37 -0.81
C ARG A 342 -12.15 -10.06 0.04
N ILE A 343 -11.74 -10.52 1.23
CA ILE A 343 -12.53 -11.40 2.10
C ILE A 343 -12.62 -10.79 3.50
N PHE A 344 -13.84 -10.64 4.03
CA PHE A 344 -14.10 -10.00 5.33
C PHE A 344 -14.98 -10.87 6.22
N PRO A 345 -14.71 -10.96 7.54
CA PRO A 345 -15.61 -11.65 8.45
C PRO A 345 -16.93 -10.87 8.63
N THR A 346 -18.04 -11.59 8.74
CA THR A 346 -19.35 -11.06 9.12
C THR A 346 -19.71 -11.53 10.53
N LYS A 347 -20.51 -10.74 11.27
CA LYS A 347 -20.83 -11.03 12.67
C LYS A 347 -21.67 -12.30 12.91
N ASP A 348 -22.26 -12.87 11.86
CA ASP A 348 -23.00 -14.13 11.92
C ASP A 348 -22.12 -15.38 11.69
N GLY A 349 -20.79 -15.21 11.69
CA GLY A 349 -19.83 -16.32 11.60
C GLY A 349 -19.50 -16.76 10.17
N ARG A 350 -19.89 -15.98 9.15
CA ARG A 350 -19.50 -16.20 7.74
C ARG A 350 -18.35 -15.26 7.33
N PHE A 351 -17.79 -15.47 6.17
CA PHE A 351 -16.90 -14.54 5.49
C PHE A 351 -17.55 -14.06 4.19
N LEU A 352 -17.56 -12.76 3.94
CA LEU A 352 -17.97 -12.16 2.68
C LEU A 352 -16.78 -12.03 1.74
N ILE A 353 -16.84 -12.70 0.59
CA ILE A 353 -15.96 -12.47 -0.55
C ILE A 353 -16.61 -11.41 -1.44
N THR A 354 -15.94 -10.28 -1.58
CA THR A 354 -16.44 -9.11 -2.33
C THR A 354 -16.04 -9.11 -3.81
N GLY A 355 -15.24 -10.08 -4.24
CA GLY A 355 -14.67 -10.19 -5.58
C GLY A 355 -13.17 -9.90 -5.63
N ASP A 356 -12.64 -9.74 -6.83
CA ASP A 356 -11.19 -9.72 -7.10
C ASP A 356 -10.51 -8.44 -6.63
N GLY A 357 -9.37 -8.58 -5.95
CA GLY A 357 -8.50 -7.46 -5.54
C GLY A 357 -7.41 -7.13 -6.55
N GLY A 358 -7.02 -8.10 -7.38
CA GLY A 358 -6.10 -7.92 -8.50
C GLY A 358 -6.62 -8.61 -9.76
N GLY A 359 -5.80 -8.57 -10.79
CA GLY A 359 -6.10 -9.17 -12.10
C GLY A 359 -4.88 -9.13 -12.99
N LYS A 360 -4.92 -9.87 -14.11
CA LYS A 360 -3.83 -9.93 -15.09
C LYS A 360 -4.38 -10.44 -16.42
N THR A 361 -3.60 -10.27 -17.51
CA THR A 361 -3.88 -10.76 -18.87
C THR A 361 -4.59 -12.12 -18.83
N PRO A 362 -5.68 -12.31 -19.59
CA PRO A 362 -6.82 -13.06 -19.09
C PRO A 362 -6.54 -14.53 -18.79
N LEU A 363 -6.90 -14.91 -17.55
CA LEU A 363 -7.30 -16.28 -17.18
C LEU A 363 -8.71 -16.53 -17.74
N THR A 364 -9.60 -15.55 -17.61
CA THR A 364 -10.80 -15.30 -18.43
C THR A 364 -11.27 -13.86 -18.21
N VAL A 365 -11.52 -13.06 -19.26
CA VAL A 365 -12.10 -11.71 -19.07
C VAL A 365 -13.55 -11.86 -18.60
N HIS A 366 -13.87 -11.31 -17.44
CA HIS A 366 -15.23 -11.33 -16.90
C HIS A 366 -15.59 -10.01 -16.20
N LYS A 367 -16.88 -9.81 -15.97
CA LYS A 367 -17.46 -8.62 -15.35
C LYS A 367 -18.39 -9.03 -14.20
N SER A 368 -17.86 -9.81 -13.26
CA SER A 368 -18.68 -10.35 -12.19
C SER A 368 -19.17 -9.30 -11.21
N THR A 369 -20.47 -9.36 -10.92
CA THR A 369 -21.11 -8.65 -9.82
C THR A 369 -21.39 -9.59 -8.64
N ASN A 370 -20.99 -10.86 -8.71
CA ASN A 370 -21.28 -11.78 -7.63
C ASN A 370 -20.46 -11.42 -6.39
N SER A 371 -21.09 -11.63 -5.24
CA SER A 371 -20.39 -11.80 -3.97
C SER A 371 -20.72 -13.18 -3.44
N TYR A 372 -19.93 -13.66 -2.50
CA TYR A 372 -20.09 -14.99 -1.93
C TYR A 372 -19.95 -14.93 -0.42
N PHE A 373 -20.76 -15.71 0.29
CA PHE A 373 -20.50 -16.03 1.67
C PHE A 373 -19.81 -17.39 1.76
N VAL A 374 -18.82 -17.46 2.66
CA VAL A 374 -18.11 -18.68 3.02
C VAL A 374 -18.29 -18.94 4.49
N LYS A 375 -18.58 -20.18 4.87
CA LYS A 375 -18.56 -20.61 6.26
C LYS A 375 -17.58 -21.75 6.43
N PHE A 376 -16.76 -21.67 7.47
CA PHE A 376 -15.85 -22.74 7.88
C PHE A 376 -16.46 -23.50 9.06
N ASN A 377 -16.26 -24.81 9.07
CA ASN A 377 -16.51 -25.65 10.23
C ASN A 377 -15.27 -26.52 10.46
N LYS A 378 -15.02 -26.86 11.72
CA LYS A 378 -13.98 -27.80 12.14
C LYS A 378 -14.64 -28.86 12.99
N ASP A 379 -14.44 -30.12 12.64
CA ASP A 379 -14.99 -31.23 13.42
C ASP A 379 -14.14 -31.55 14.67
N ASP A 380 -14.61 -32.49 15.48
CA ASP A 380 -13.92 -32.92 16.70
C ASP A 380 -12.57 -33.62 16.42
N GLN A 381 -12.32 -34.04 15.18
CA GLN A 381 -11.05 -34.60 14.73
C GLN A 381 -10.08 -33.52 14.25
N GLY A 382 -10.52 -32.25 14.24
CA GLY A 382 -9.74 -31.11 13.79
C GLY A 382 -9.71 -30.94 12.27
N ILE A 383 -10.60 -31.61 11.53
CA ILE A 383 -10.69 -31.52 10.08
C ILE A 383 -11.59 -30.35 9.67
N TYR A 384 -11.08 -29.50 8.79
CA TYR A 384 -11.85 -28.38 8.27
C TYR A 384 -12.74 -28.77 7.10
N SER A 385 -13.94 -28.19 7.07
CA SER A 385 -14.83 -28.17 5.92
C SER A 385 -15.30 -26.74 5.66
N MET A 386 -15.75 -26.47 4.43
CA MET A 386 -16.28 -25.16 4.07
C MET A 386 -17.50 -25.27 3.15
N THR A 387 -18.34 -24.24 3.18
CA THR A 387 -19.52 -24.12 2.31
C THR A 387 -19.56 -22.76 1.63
N PHE A 388 -20.04 -22.72 0.39
CA PHE A 388 -20.33 -21.49 -0.35
C PHE A 388 -21.84 -21.21 -0.42
N GLU A 389 -22.18 -19.94 -0.23
CA GLU A 389 -23.49 -19.38 -0.48
C GLU A 389 -23.31 -18.16 -1.40
N ARG A 390 -24.20 -17.97 -2.38
CA ARG A 390 -24.15 -16.77 -3.22
C ARG A 390 -24.68 -15.60 -2.41
N GLY A 391 -23.86 -14.56 -2.28
CA GLY A 391 -24.25 -13.32 -1.62
C GLY A 391 -25.08 -12.40 -2.53
N PRO A 392 -25.52 -11.23 -2.03
CA PRO A 392 -26.20 -10.24 -2.85
C PRO A 392 -25.30 -9.78 -4.00
N GLN A 393 -25.89 -9.47 -5.15
CA GLN A 393 -25.12 -8.90 -6.25
C GLN A 393 -24.62 -7.51 -5.89
N ARG A 394 -23.36 -7.25 -6.23
CA ARG A 394 -22.75 -5.93 -6.25
C ARG A 394 -23.37 -5.07 -7.34
N GLN A 395 -23.21 -3.77 -7.20
CA GLN A 395 -23.67 -2.79 -8.18
C GLN A 395 -22.59 -2.55 -9.25
N ALA A 396 -21.31 -2.56 -8.85
CA ALA A 396 -20.19 -2.40 -9.77
C ALA A 396 -19.60 -3.75 -10.24
N THR A 397 -19.12 -3.77 -11.49
CA THR A 397 -18.42 -4.92 -12.08
C THR A 397 -16.93 -4.81 -11.80
N SER A 398 -16.41 -5.66 -10.91
CA SER A 398 -15.00 -5.69 -10.47
C SER A 398 -14.48 -4.37 -9.87
N LYS A 399 -13.52 -4.44 -8.94
CA LYS A 399 -12.79 -3.26 -8.41
C LYS A 399 -11.32 -3.65 -8.25
N VAL A 400 -10.73 -4.16 -9.31
CA VAL A 400 -9.35 -4.66 -9.28
C VAL A 400 -8.41 -3.49 -9.03
N TYR A 401 -7.32 -3.74 -8.30
CA TYR A 401 -6.38 -2.71 -7.86
C TYR A 401 -7.02 -1.59 -7.03
N GLY A 402 -8.22 -1.80 -6.50
CA GLY A 402 -8.80 -0.96 -5.46
C GLY A 402 -8.61 -1.59 -4.09
N THR A 403 -8.76 -0.77 -3.05
CA THR A 403 -8.64 -1.23 -1.66
C THR A 403 -9.99 -1.43 -0.99
N ALA A 404 -10.00 -2.00 0.21
CA ALA A 404 -11.22 -2.20 0.99
C ALA A 404 -10.93 -2.28 2.49
N SER A 405 -11.96 -2.08 3.30
CA SER A 405 -11.88 -2.27 4.74
C SER A 405 -13.25 -2.61 5.33
N LEU A 406 -13.25 -3.19 6.54
CA LEU A 406 -14.40 -3.06 7.43
C LEU A 406 -14.61 -1.58 7.75
N ASP A 407 -15.85 -1.09 7.73
CA ASP A 407 -16.17 0.27 8.14
C ASP A 407 -15.87 0.43 9.64
N PRO A 408 -14.84 1.20 10.04
CA PRO A 408 -14.46 1.35 11.45
C PRO A 408 -15.51 2.09 12.29
N SER A 409 -16.52 2.68 11.64
CA SER A 409 -17.63 3.36 12.29
C SER A 409 -18.91 2.53 12.36
N SER A 410 -18.98 1.39 11.67
CA SER A 410 -20.14 0.50 11.70
C SER A 410 -20.01 -0.55 12.80
N ASP A 411 -21.00 -0.59 13.69
CA ASP A 411 -21.14 -1.67 14.67
C ASP A 411 -21.75 -2.94 14.05
N LYS A 412 -22.14 -2.94 12.77
CA LYS A 412 -22.74 -4.13 12.11
C LYS A 412 -21.70 -4.96 11.34
N GLY A 413 -20.53 -4.39 11.07
CA GLY A 413 -19.51 -4.99 10.22
C GLY A 413 -19.73 -4.72 8.73
N ASP A 414 -20.18 -3.51 8.40
CA ASP A 414 -20.25 -3.02 7.01
C ASP A 414 -18.87 -3.11 6.34
N VAL A 415 -18.86 -3.31 5.03
CA VAL A 415 -17.64 -3.35 4.22
C VAL A 415 -17.65 -2.20 3.23
N LEU A 416 -16.50 -1.55 3.06
CA LEU A 416 -16.29 -0.45 2.12
C LEU A 416 -15.28 -0.85 1.06
N LEU A 417 -15.61 -0.60 -0.21
CA LEU A 417 -14.72 -0.76 -1.35
C LEU A 417 -14.39 0.60 -1.96
N TYR A 418 -13.11 0.95 -1.97
CA TYR A 418 -12.58 2.22 -2.41
C TYR A 418 -11.89 2.08 -3.77
N GLY A 419 -11.95 3.15 -4.57
CA GLY A 419 -11.17 3.30 -5.80
C GLY A 419 -11.12 2.07 -6.70
N GLY A 420 -9.93 1.79 -7.22
CA GLY A 420 -9.65 0.70 -8.15
C GLY A 420 -10.17 0.92 -9.56
N ILE A 421 -10.26 -0.17 -10.32
CA ILE A 421 -10.70 -0.18 -11.70
C ILE A 421 -11.96 -1.04 -11.80
N ILE A 422 -13.03 -0.44 -12.31
CA ILE A 422 -14.31 -1.10 -12.61
C ILE A 422 -14.39 -1.43 -14.10
N GLY A 423 -15.24 -2.39 -14.46
CA GLY A 423 -15.58 -2.74 -15.84
C GLY A 423 -14.65 -3.76 -16.51
N THR A 424 -13.60 -4.22 -15.83
CA THR A 424 -12.65 -5.24 -16.30
C THR A 424 -11.93 -5.93 -15.12
N ASN A 425 -11.51 -7.18 -15.32
CA ASN A 425 -10.49 -7.86 -14.52
C ASN A 425 -9.15 -8.03 -15.29
N ASP A 426 -9.12 -7.77 -16.61
CA ASP A 426 -7.88 -7.63 -17.37
C ASP A 426 -7.27 -6.28 -17.05
N ILE A 427 -6.03 -6.29 -16.59
CA ILE A 427 -5.27 -5.10 -16.21
C ILE A 427 -3.82 -5.22 -16.66
N SER A 428 -3.64 -5.74 -17.87
CA SER A 428 -2.40 -5.74 -18.64
C SER A 428 -1.98 -4.33 -19.06
N PHE A 429 -1.88 -3.43 -18.08
CA PHE A 429 -1.27 -2.12 -18.23
C PHE A 429 0.25 -2.32 -18.22
N GLY A 430 0.88 -1.66 -19.15
CA GLY A 430 2.31 -1.68 -19.36
C GLY A 430 2.66 -0.48 -20.23
N PRO A 431 3.95 -0.24 -20.45
CA PRO A 431 4.38 0.93 -21.19
C PRO A 431 3.65 1.09 -22.53
N GLY A 432 2.83 2.15 -22.64
CA GLY A 432 2.14 2.51 -23.88
C GLY A 432 0.67 2.07 -24.05
N LYS A 433 0.04 1.38 -23.08
CA LYS A 433 -1.39 0.98 -23.17
C LYS A 433 -2.26 1.75 -22.15
N TYR A 434 -3.14 2.63 -22.64
CA TYR A 434 -3.84 3.64 -21.83
C TYR A 434 -5.36 3.49 -21.69
N ALA A 435 -5.96 2.39 -22.13
CA ALA A 435 -7.39 2.16 -21.92
C ALA A 435 -7.80 0.73 -22.24
N ILE A 436 -8.65 0.16 -21.38
CA ILE A 436 -9.48 -0.98 -21.72
C ILE A 436 -10.88 -0.44 -21.97
N ARG A 437 -11.47 -0.78 -23.13
CA ARG A 437 -12.80 -0.29 -23.52
C ARG A 437 -13.82 -0.72 -22.47
N GLY A 438 -14.51 0.26 -21.87
CA GLY A 438 -15.53 0.02 -20.86
C GLY A 438 -14.99 -0.21 -19.44
N ALA A 439 -13.71 0.07 -19.19
CA ALA A 439 -13.14 0.16 -17.85
C ALA A 439 -12.99 1.63 -17.41
N SER A 440 -13.09 1.90 -16.10
CA SER A 440 -12.89 3.23 -15.53
C SER A 440 -12.46 3.17 -14.06
N ILE A 441 -11.94 4.29 -13.54
CA ILE A 441 -11.66 4.46 -12.11
C ILE A 441 -12.83 5.23 -11.50
N PRO A 442 -13.54 4.68 -10.50
CA PRO A 442 -14.71 5.32 -9.92
C PRO A 442 -14.32 6.44 -8.96
N SER A 443 -15.15 7.49 -8.90
CA SER A 443 -15.16 8.48 -7.81
C SER A 443 -16.06 8.04 -6.64
N SER A 444 -16.72 6.90 -6.78
CA SER A 444 -17.72 6.41 -5.85
C SER A 444 -17.14 5.37 -4.88
N VAL A 445 -17.74 5.30 -3.69
CA VAL A 445 -17.50 4.20 -2.76
C VAL A 445 -18.67 3.25 -2.83
N GLU A 446 -18.36 1.96 -2.88
CA GLU A 446 -19.36 0.90 -2.81
C GLU A 446 -19.35 0.34 -1.38
N ARG A 447 -20.52 0.25 -0.77
CA ARG A 447 -20.72 -0.21 0.61
C ARG A 447 -21.59 -1.45 0.58
N TRP A 448 -21.17 -2.49 1.29
CA TRP A 448 -22.06 -3.56 1.72
C TRP A 448 -22.50 -3.28 3.16
N SER A 449 -23.81 -3.15 3.36
CA SER A 449 -24.38 -3.05 4.69
C SER A 449 -24.76 -4.43 5.19
N ALA A 450 -24.22 -4.79 6.36
CA ALA A 450 -24.50 -6.06 6.98
C ALA A 450 -25.97 -6.14 7.43
N PRO A 451 -26.61 -7.32 7.35
CA PRO A 451 -27.95 -7.51 7.88
C PRO A 451 -27.95 -7.38 9.42
N GLU A 452 -29.13 -7.15 9.99
CA GLU A 452 -29.27 -7.20 11.45
C GLU A 452 -28.93 -8.60 11.97
N LEU A 453 -28.18 -8.65 13.07
CA LEU A 453 -27.81 -9.91 13.70
C LEU A 453 -29.06 -10.75 14.03
N GLY A 454 -29.07 -12.01 13.59
CA GLY A 454 -30.19 -12.93 13.81
C GLY A 454 -31.34 -12.79 12.81
N THR A 455 -31.23 -11.91 11.80
CA THR A 455 -32.17 -11.88 10.67
C THR A 455 -31.70 -12.75 9.51
N GLU A 456 -32.65 -13.40 8.81
CA GLU A 456 -32.34 -14.09 7.57
C GLU A 456 -32.05 -13.05 6.47
N GLY A 457 -30.87 -13.12 5.85
CA GLY A 457 -30.51 -12.20 4.76
C GLY A 457 -29.03 -12.16 4.43
N GLY A 458 -28.71 -11.59 3.26
CA GLY A 458 -27.35 -11.45 2.75
C GLY A 458 -26.78 -10.02 2.85
N GLY A 459 -27.48 -9.09 3.50
CA GLY A 459 -27.15 -7.66 3.45
C GLY A 459 -27.45 -7.02 2.09
N GLU A 460 -26.99 -5.79 1.88
CA GLU A 460 -27.29 -4.99 0.68
C GLU A 460 -26.08 -4.19 0.19
N TRP A 461 -25.85 -4.18 -1.12
CA TRP A 461 -24.83 -3.35 -1.77
C TRP A 461 -25.41 -2.02 -2.24
N LYS A 462 -24.75 -0.92 -1.88
CA LYS A 462 -25.08 0.45 -2.32
C LYS A 462 -23.83 1.17 -2.81
N ILE A 463 -24.00 2.06 -3.78
CA ILE A 463 -22.95 2.97 -4.23
C ILE A 463 -23.29 4.39 -3.76
N ASP A 464 -22.33 5.07 -3.15
CA ASP A 464 -22.37 6.52 -2.93
C ASP A 464 -21.64 7.19 -4.10
N GLU A 465 -22.40 7.59 -5.13
CA GLU A 465 -21.85 8.13 -6.38
C GLU A 465 -21.13 9.46 -6.19
N ASP A 466 -21.59 10.25 -5.22
CA ASP A 466 -21.06 11.60 -4.93
C ASP A 466 -19.91 11.58 -3.92
N PHE A 467 -19.28 10.43 -3.66
CA PHE A 467 -18.30 10.29 -2.58
C PHE A 467 -17.09 11.22 -2.76
N LEU A 468 -16.38 11.12 -3.89
CA LEU A 468 -15.24 11.99 -4.22
C LEU A 468 -15.62 13.23 -5.03
N ALA A 469 -16.82 13.25 -5.64
CA ALA A 469 -17.29 14.43 -6.40
C ALA A 469 -17.34 15.70 -5.52
N ARG A 470 -17.63 15.55 -4.22
CA ARG A 470 -17.62 16.64 -3.24
C ARG A 470 -16.25 17.31 -3.08
N ILE A 471 -15.16 16.59 -3.33
CA ILE A 471 -13.79 17.12 -3.23
C ILE A 471 -13.45 17.93 -4.48
N ASP A 472 -13.91 17.47 -5.65
CA ASP A 472 -13.63 18.11 -6.93
C ASP A 472 -14.37 19.45 -7.09
N GLU A 473 -15.55 19.62 -6.46
CA GLU A 473 -16.32 20.88 -6.49
C GLU A 473 -15.68 22.03 -5.68
N ASP A 474 -14.96 21.72 -4.59
CA ASP A 474 -14.44 22.73 -3.66
C ASP A 474 -13.11 23.38 -4.13
N ILE A 475 -12.48 22.92 -5.22
CA ILE A 475 -11.06 23.22 -5.51
C ILE A 475 -10.79 23.88 -6.89
N LEU A 476 -11.75 24.01 -7.80
CA LEU A 476 -11.43 24.36 -9.21
C LEU A 476 -11.62 25.85 -9.61
N GLN A 477 -10.52 26.53 -9.98
CA GLN A 477 -10.47 27.63 -10.97
C GLN A 477 -9.32 27.44 -12.01
N ASN A 478 -9.68 27.45 -13.31
CA ASN A 478 -8.92 27.73 -14.58
C ASN A 478 -7.80 26.74 -15.05
N SER A 479 -7.48 26.43 -16.33
CA SER A 479 -7.98 26.66 -17.72
C SER A 479 -7.29 25.66 -18.73
N ALA A 480 -7.61 25.65 -20.05
CA ALA A 480 -7.55 24.51 -21.00
C ALA A 480 -6.54 24.56 -22.21
N SER A 481 -6.40 23.45 -22.98
CA SER A 481 -6.23 23.37 -24.48
C SER A 481 -6.13 21.91 -25.02
N ASN A 482 -6.28 21.61 -26.34
CA ASN A 482 -6.54 20.28 -27.00
C ASN A 482 -5.39 19.71 -27.90
N TYR A 483 -5.32 18.38 -28.13
CA TYR A 483 -4.47 17.73 -29.18
C TYR A 483 -5.19 16.49 -29.78
N GLN A 484 -4.99 16.17 -31.07
CA GLN A 484 -5.59 15.01 -31.78
C GLN A 484 -4.54 14.18 -32.55
N ASN A 485 -4.70 12.85 -32.59
CA ASN A 485 -3.93 11.90 -33.41
C ASN A 485 -4.91 10.94 -34.15
N PRO A 486 -4.70 10.64 -35.45
CA PRO A 486 -5.63 9.89 -36.30
C PRO A 486 -5.67 8.35 -36.17
N GLN A 487 -4.81 7.70 -35.36
CA GLN A 487 -4.83 6.22 -35.20
C GLN A 487 -5.68 5.71 -34.03
N TYR A 488 -6.02 6.58 -33.08
CA TYR A 488 -6.83 6.24 -31.92
C TYR A 488 -7.71 7.45 -31.59
N GLU A 489 -9.01 7.26 -31.37
CA GLU A 489 -9.84 8.31 -30.78
C GLU A 489 -9.49 8.43 -29.29
N TYR A 490 -8.65 9.42 -28.97
CA TYR A 490 -8.38 9.80 -27.60
C TYR A 490 -9.47 10.75 -27.11
N VAL A 491 -10.13 10.42 -26.00
CA VAL A 491 -10.79 11.44 -25.20
C VAL A 491 -9.70 12.18 -24.47
N LYS A 492 -9.41 13.42 -24.87
CA LYS A 492 -8.72 14.35 -23.99
C LYS A 492 -9.66 14.57 -22.80
N GLN A 493 -9.35 13.99 -21.65
CA GLN A 493 -10.00 14.44 -20.43
C GLN A 493 -9.67 15.91 -20.27
N SER A 494 -10.71 16.72 -20.03
CA SER A 494 -10.48 18.11 -19.66
C SER A 494 -9.51 18.11 -18.49
N SER A 495 -8.55 19.02 -18.49
CA SER A 495 -7.80 19.38 -17.29
C SER A 495 -8.70 19.88 -16.14
N ASN A 496 -10.03 19.82 -16.31
CA ASN A 496 -11.05 20.47 -15.50
C ASN A 496 -12.05 19.47 -14.88
N LEU A 497 -11.80 18.16 -14.91
CA LEU A 497 -12.61 17.18 -14.19
C LEU A 497 -11.71 16.20 -13.42
N GLY A 498 -11.65 16.40 -12.11
CA GLY A 498 -11.37 15.36 -11.13
C GLY A 498 -9.93 14.86 -11.02
N ARG A 499 -8.99 15.76 -10.71
CA ARG A 499 -7.62 15.37 -10.32
C ARG A 499 -7.52 14.92 -8.86
N PHE A 500 -8.49 15.22 -8.00
CA PHE A 500 -8.34 15.08 -6.55
C PHE A 500 -9.34 14.08 -5.96
N GLY A 501 -9.21 12.80 -6.31
CA GLY A 501 -10.10 11.80 -5.71
C GLY A 501 -9.91 10.41 -6.26
N LYS A 502 -10.16 10.26 -7.56
CA LYS A 502 -10.12 8.98 -8.28
C LYS A 502 -8.72 8.39 -8.21
N ARG A 503 -8.63 7.13 -7.81
CA ARG A 503 -7.36 6.42 -7.73
C ARG A 503 -7.56 4.92 -7.91
N ALA A 504 -6.58 4.30 -8.54
CA ALA A 504 -6.29 2.88 -8.47
C ALA A 504 -4.92 2.70 -7.82
N MET A 505 -4.67 1.53 -7.26
CA MET A 505 -3.48 1.14 -6.50
C MET A 505 -3.33 1.82 -5.14
N GLU A 506 -4.37 2.46 -4.65
CA GLU A 506 -4.39 3.14 -3.36
C GLU A 506 -4.40 2.18 -2.17
N LEU A 507 -4.14 2.72 -0.98
CA LEU A 507 -4.33 2.03 0.30
C LEU A 507 -5.26 2.87 1.18
N ALA A 508 -6.04 2.18 2.00
CA ALA A 508 -6.85 2.79 3.05
C ALA A 508 -6.27 2.36 4.40
N VAL A 509 -5.90 3.30 5.26
CA VAL A 509 -5.38 3.02 6.60
C VAL A 509 -6.41 3.46 7.64
N ILE A 510 -6.90 2.52 8.45
CA ILE A 510 -7.79 2.82 9.57
C ILE A 510 -7.00 3.50 10.70
N LEU A 511 -7.47 4.65 11.17
CA LEU A 511 -6.84 5.41 12.23
C LEU A 511 -7.52 5.18 13.60
N PRO A 512 -6.83 5.44 14.73
CA PRO A 512 -7.41 5.29 16.08
C PRO A 512 -8.71 6.07 16.30
N THR A 513 -8.89 7.18 15.58
CA THR A 513 -10.08 8.04 15.63
C THR A 513 -11.28 7.50 14.84
N LYS A 514 -11.19 6.27 14.29
CA LYS A 514 -12.15 5.69 13.32
C LYS A 514 -12.20 6.42 11.97
N GLN A 515 -11.32 7.39 11.76
CA GLN A 515 -11.10 7.97 10.44
C GLN A 515 -10.35 6.97 9.55
N VAL A 516 -10.50 7.12 8.23
CA VAL A 516 -9.74 6.32 7.25
C VAL A 516 -8.90 7.27 6.41
N LEU A 517 -7.60 7.06 6.36
CA LEU A 517 -6.70 7.79 5.47
C LEU A 517 -6.50 7.00 4.18
N VAL A 518 -7.02 7.50 3.07
CA VAL A 518 -6.74 6.93 1.76
C VAL A 518 -5.50 7.59 1.17
N VAL A 519 -4.48 6.82 0.84
CA VAL A 519 -3.15 7.30 0.43
C VAL A 519 -2.67 6.54 -0.81
N ASN A 520 -1.68 7.10 -1.51
CA ASN A 520 -1.05 6.50 -2.68
C ASN A 520 -2.02 6.26 -3.85
N GLY A 521 -1.55 5.55 -4.86
CA GLY A 521 -2.28 5.25 -6.08
C GLY A 521 -2.11 6.32 -7.15
N GLY A 522 -2.76 6.10 -8.29
CA GLY A 522 -2.76 7.02 -9.41
C GLY A 522 -4.17 7.20 -9.98
N ASN A 523 -4.43 8.40 -10.51
CA ASN A 523 -5.67 8.75 -11.21
C ASN A 523 -5.86 7.94 -12.48
N TYR A 524 -4.80 7.27 -12.92
CA TYR A 524 -4.83 6.24 -13.93
C TYR A 524 -4.06 5.02 -13.42
N ALA A 525 -4.39 3.82 -13.90
CA ALA A 525 -3.67 2.62 -13.50
C ALA A 525 -2.19 2.78 -13.86
N GLU A 526 -1.31 2.74 -12.85
CA GLU A 526 0.14 2.86 -13.04
C GLU A 526 0.62 4.21 -13.63
N HIS A 527 -0.21 5.27 -13.62
CA HIS A 527 0.15 6.61 -14.10
C HIS A 527 -0.56 7.72 -13.29
N PHE A 528 -0.13 8.98 -13.43
CA PHE A 528 -0.72 10.16 -12.75
C PHE A 528 -0.85 9.95 -11.23
N PRO A 529 0.27 9.86 -10.51
CA PRO A 529 0.28 9.61 -9.07
C PRO A 529 -0.58 10.61 -8.30
N ALA A 530 -1.36 10.10 -7.35
CA ALA A 530 -2.21 10.90 -6.48
C ALA A 530 -1.43 11.25 -5.20
N HIS A 531 -0.88 12.45 -5.16
CA HIS A 531 -0.01 12.91 -4.06
C HIS A 531 -0.75 13.28 -2.78
N HIS A 532 -1.97 13.82 -2.92
CA HIS A 532 -2.77 14.22 -1.77
C HIS A 532 -3.50 13.00 -1.20
N PRO A 533 -3.26 12.64 0.08
CA PRO A 533 -4.12 11.70 0.78
C PRO A 533 -5.53 12.30 0.96
N ILE A 534 -6.50 11.43 1.18
CA ILE A 534 -7.88 11.80 1.47
C ILE A 534 -8.22 11.28 2.86
N LEU A 535 -8.53 12.18 3.79
CA LEU A 535 -9.02 11.81 5.12
C LEU A 535 -10.53 11.68 5.09
N LEU A 536 -11.01 10.49 5.46
CA LEU A 536 -12.43 10.16 5.57
C LEU A 536 -12.83 10.22 7.04
N THR A 537 -13.70 11.16 7.38
CA THR A 537 -14.22 11.31 8.74
C THR A 537 -15.67 10.83 8.81
N PRO A 538 -15.97 9.78 9.61
CA PRO A 538 -17.34 9.29 9.76
C PRO A 538 -18.30 10.39 10.22
N ASN A 539 -19.46 10.48 9.58
CA ASN A 539 -20.56 11.33 9.96
C ASN A 539 -21.69 10.47 10.54
N ALA A 540 -21.60 10.21 11.85
CA ALA A 540 -22.51 9.35 12.59
C ALA A 540 -23.98 9.84 12.61
N ALA A 541 -24.25 11.08 12.17
CA ALA A 541 -25.61 11.62 12.11
C ALA A 541 -26.40 11.20 10.85
N LYS A 542 -25.78 10.46 9.93
CA LYS A 542 -26.41 9.98 8.69
C LYS A 542 -26.55 8.46 8.71
N GLU A 543 -27.69 7.95 8.26
CA GLU A 543 -27.94 6.51 8.10
C GLU A 543 -28.24 6.18 6.64
N PRO A 544 -27.47 5.28 5.98
CA PRO A 544 -26.24 4.67 6.48
C PRO A 544 -25.14 5.73 6.71
N ILE A 545 -24.16 5.39 7.56
CA ILE A 545 -23.04 6.30 7.88
C ILE A 545 -22.38 6.79 6.58
N LYS A 546 -22.24 8.10 6.45
CA LYS A 546 -21.48 8.73 5.36
C LYS A 546 -20.16 9.28 5.88
N PHE A 547 -19.23 9.57 4.99
CA PHE A 547 -17.98 10.24 5.38
C PHE A 547 -17.96 11.67 4.87
N ASN A 548 -17.42 12.57 5.69
CA ASN A 548 -16.91 13.84 5.22
C ASN A 548 -15.48 13.60 4.72
N THR A 549 -15.16 14.09 3.53
CA THR A 549 -13.87 13.94 2.87
C THR A 549 -13.06 15.23 2.99
N LYS A 550 -11.75 15.14 3.18
CA LYS A 550 -10.83 16.29 3.14
C LYS A 550 -9.50 15.89 2.50
N LEU A 551 -8.93 16.73 1.64
CA LEU A 551 -7.57 16.55 1.16
C LEU A 551 -6.56 16.88 2.25
N MET A 552 -5.53 16.04 2.35
CA MET A 552 -4.42 16.18 3.28
C MET A 552 -3.18 16.69 2.53
N ASN A 553 -2.15 17.09 3.28
CA ASN A 553 -0.90 17.55 2.68
C ASN A 553 -0.28 16.49 1.76
N PRO A 554 0.31 16.88 0.61
CA PRO A 554 0.79 15.92 -0.38
C PRO A 554 2.10 15.23 0.01
N ASP A 555 2.22 13.94 -0.33
CA ASP A 555 3.53 13.27 -0.36
C ASP A 555 4.35 13.81 -1.54
N THR A 556 5.67 13.82 -1.39
CA THR A 556 6.60 14.18 -2.47
C THR A 556 6.88 13.01 -3.42
N GLN A 557 6.57 11.78 -3.00
CA GLN A 557 6.90 10.57 -3.77
C GLN A 557 5.71 10.02 -4.58
N PRO A 558 5.90 9.59 -5.84
CA PRO A 558 4.82 9.09 -6.69
C PRO A 558 4.50 7.60 -6.43
N ARG A 559 3.73 7.34 -5.37
CA ARG A 559 3.45 5.98 -4.86
C ARG A 559 2.40 5.23 -5.71
N LEU A 560 2.83 4.61 -6.81
CA LEU A 560 1.99 3.77 -7.69
C LEU A 560 2.06 2.28 -7.28
N TYR A 561 1.95 1.33 -8.22
CA TYR A 561 1.93 -0.11 -7.96
C TYR A 561 3.07 -0.58 -7.03
N HIS A 562 2.87 -1.62 -6.22
CA HIS A 562 3.81 -2.08 -5.18
C HIS A 562 4.13 -1.05 -4.07
N ASN A 563 3.23 -0.10 -3.80
CA ASN A 563 3.32 0.72 -2.60
C ASN A 563 2.76 -0.01 -1.36
N THR A 564 3.19 0.43 -0.18
CA THR A 564 2.69 -0.01 1.13
C THR A 564 2.43 1.21 2.03
N ALA A 565 1.49 1.07 2.96
CA ALA A 565 1.14 2.08 3.97
C ALA A 565 0.63 1.38 5.24
N LEU A 566 1.22 1.65 6.40
CA LEU A 566 0.90 0.99 7.67
C LEU A 566 0.76 1.99 8.81
N LEU A 567 -0.23 1.77 9.69
CA LEU A 567 -0.33 2.49 10.97
C LEU A 567 0.78 1.99 11.92
N LEU A 568 1.54 2.93 12.48
CA LEU A 568 2.59 2.66 13.47
C LEU A 568 2.08 2.81 14.92
N PRO A 569 2.78 2.22 15.91
CA PRO A 569 2.42 2.36 17.33
C PRO A 569 2.36 3.81 17.82
N ASP A 570 3.15 4.71 17.25
CA ASP A 570 3.13 6.14 17.58
C ASP A 570 1.94 6.90 16.94
N ALA A 571 0.99 6.19 16.33
CA ALA A 571 -0.14 6.72 15.57
C ALA A 571 0.25 7.58 14.35
N SER A 572 1.47 7.42 13.84
CA SER A 572 1.83 7.91 12.50
C SER A 572 1.61 6.81 11.44
N ILE A 573 1.77 7.15 10.16
CA ILE A 573 1.61 6.22 9.05
C ILE A 573 2.92 6.11 8.28
N LEU A 574 3.51 4.91 8.27
CA LEU A 574 4.67 4.61 7.44
C LEU A 574 4.23 4.35 6.01
N VAL A 575 4.78 5.08 5.05
CA VAL A 575 4.49 4.97 3.62
C VAL A 575 5.77 4.64 2.85
N MET A 576 5.72 3.55 2.08
CA MET A 576 6.91 2.97 1.46
C MET A 576 6.60 2.39 0.06
N GLY A 577 7.67 2.07 -0.67
CA GLY A 577 7.56 1.38 -1.96
C GLY A 577 6.90 2.23 -3.04
N GLY A 578 6.40 1.58 -4.07
CA GLY A 578 5.87 2.22 -5.27
C GLY A 578 6.81 2.05 -6.46
N ASN A 579 6.23 1.67 -7.59
CA ASN A 579 6.90 1.31 -8.81
C ASN A 579 6.49 2.25 -9.93
N ASN A 580 7.36 3.19 -10.26
CA ASN A 580 7.15 4.15 -11.34
C ASN A 580 7.61 3.62 -12.72
N SER A 581 8.28 2.46 -12.86
CA SER A 581 8.63 1.93 -14.22
C SER A 581 7.39 1.67 -15.04
N ARG A 582 6.32 1.25 -14.38
CA ARG A 582 5.07 0.95 -15.03
C ARG A 582 4.38 2.20 -15.58
N ALA A 583 4.77 3.38 -15.09
CA ALA A 583 4.36 4.67 -15.64
C ALA A 583 5.17 5.10 -16.89
N GLY A 584 6.19 4.32 -17.28
CA GLY A 584 7.05 4.63 -18.44
C GLY A 584 6.34 4.33 -19.76
N ARG A 585 6.51 5.16 -20.78
CA ARG A 585 5.88 5.02 -22.11
C ARG A 585 6.94 5.00 -23.20
N PHE A 586 6.87 4.06 -24.12
CA PHE A 586 7.71 4.13 -25.32
C PHE A 586 7.13 5.16 -26.29
N VAL A 587 7.94 6.12 -26.74
CA VAL A 587 7.57 7.04 -27.82
C VAL A 587 8.33 6.73 -29.10
N ASP A 588 7.76 7.12 -30.24
CA ASP A 588 8.25 6.84 -31.61
C ASP A 588 9.71 7.27 -31.86
N SER A 589 10.29 8.08 -30.97
CA SER A 589 11.71 8.46 -30.97
C SER A 589 12.66 7.42 -30.34
N GLY A 590 12.13 6.30 -29.83
CA GLY A 590 12.89 5.29 -29.10
C GLY A 590 13.33 5.74 -27.70
N LYS A 591 12.50 6.53 -27.00
CA LYS A 591 12.67 6.97 -25.60
C LYS A 591 11.58 6.36 -24.71
N VAL A 592 11.86 6.27 -23.41
CA VAL A 592 10.85 5.96 -22.37
C VAL A 592 10.48 7.26 -21.64
N GLU A 593 9.21 7.65 -21.70
CA GLU A 593 8.65 8.81 -21.00
C GLU A 593 7.98 8.36 -19.70
N LEU A 594 8.50 8.80 -18.54
CA LEU A 594 7.87 8.57 -17.24
C LEU A 594 6.94 9.75 -16.93
N ASP A 595 5.64 9.55 -17.10
CA ASP A 595 4.62 10.58 -16.89
C ASP A 595 4.24 10.65 -15.39
N ILE A 596 5.06 11.39 -14.62
CA ILE A 596 4.93 11.49 -13.16
C ILE A 596 4.55 12.88 -12.64
N PHE A 597 4.67 14.00 -13.40
CA PHE A 597 4.26 15.36 -12.98
C PHE A 597 4.15 16.41 -14.13
N ASP A 598 3.42 17.51 -13.88
CA ASP A 598 3.18 18.68 -14.77
C ASP A 598 4.41 19.60 -15.04
N ASP A 599 5.62 19.23 -14.60
CA ASP A 599 6.88 19.87 -15.02
C ASP A 599 7.86 18.80 -15.54
N PHE A 600 8.27 18.98 -16.80
CA PHE A 600 8.97 17.99 -17.61
C PHE A 600 10.36 17.64 -17.04
N PHE A 601 10.60 16.37 -16.76
CA PHE A 601 11.96 15.81 -16.79
C PHE A 601 12.20 15.18 -18.16
N VAL A 602 12.91 15.88 -19.05
CA VAL A 602 13.40 15.30 -20.30
C VAL A 602 14.76 14.69 -20.03
N THR A 603 14.82 13.40 -19.72
CA THR A 603 16.11 12.70 -19.71
C THR A 603 16.57 12.47 -21.16
N PRO A 604 17.84 12.73 -21.49
CA PRO A 604 18.41 12.31 -22.76
C PRO A 604 18.22 10.80 -22.97
N LYS A 605 18.20 10.36 -24.22
CA LYS A 605 18.19 8.92 -24.55
C LYS A 605 19.38 8.26 -23.84
N GLY A 606 19.12 7.41 -22.84
CA GLY A 606 20.16 6.70 -22.10
C GLY A 606 20.66 7.32 -20.79
N PHE A 607 19.90 8.15 -20.07
CA PHE A 607 20.19 8.36 -18.64
C PHE A 607 19.40 7.40 -17.75
N THR A 608 20.16 6.51 -17.13
CA THR A 608 19.79 5.47 -16.18
C THR A 608 20.29 5.86 -14.80
N SER A 609 19.44 6.45 -13.96
CA SER A 609 19.62 6.37 -12.51
C SER A 609 18.28 6.60 -11.84
N ASN A 610 17.51 5.54 -11.77
CA ASN A 610 16.88 5.09 -10.55
C ASN A 610 16.19 3.78 -10.93
N THR A 611 16.34 2.79 -10.07
CA THR A 611 15.36 1.72 -10.00
C THR A 611 13.99 2.37 -10.09
N ALA A 612 13.14 1.80 -10.89
CA ALA A 612 11.86 2.40 -11.15
C ALA A 612 10.88 2.17 -9.98
N GLU A 613 11.42 2.30 -8.78
CA GLU A 613 11.05 1.77 -7.49
C GLU A 613 11.51 2.80 -6.47
N ILE A 614 10.64 3.14 -5.53
CA ILE A 614 10.89 4.25 -4.62
C ILE A 614 11.50 3.72 -3.33
N TYR A 615 12.82 3.90 -3.20
CA TYR A 615 13.59 3.59 -1.98
C TYR A 615 13.54 4.67 -0.92
N GLN A 616 13.09 5.86 -1.31
CA GLN A 616 12.84 6.92 -0.37
C GLN A 616 11.52 6.62 0.36
N HIS A 617 11.55 6.52 1.69
CA HIS A 617 10.39 6.22 2.51
C HIS A 617 9.95 7.48 3.28
N SER A 618 8.68 7.53 3.68
CA SER A 618 8.09 8.69 4.35
C SER A 618 7.21 8.24 5.52
N ILE A 619 7.08 9.09 6.53
CA ILE A 619 6.08 8.96 7.60
C ILE A 619 5.09 10.11 7.46
N TYR A 620 3.79 9.82 7.49
CA TYR A 620 2.75 10.83 7.58
C TYR A 620 2.28 10.94 9.03
N TYR A 621 2.34 12.16 9.58
CA TYR A 621 1.76 12.53 10.86
C TYR A 621 0.35 13.09 10.65
N PRO A 622 -0.72 12.42 11.10
CA PRO A 622 -2.08 12.90 10.87
C PRO A 622 -2.43 14.17 11.67
N PRO A 623 -3.47 14.91 11.27
CA PRO A 623 -3.88 16.14 11.94
C PRO A 623 -4.10 16.00 13.46
N TYR A 624 -4.58 14.84 13.92
CA TYR A 624 -4.84 14.59 15.34
C TYR A 624 -3.59 14.69 16.24
N LEU A 625 -2.38 14.57 15.70
CA LEU A 625 -1.15 14.71 16.49
C LEU A 625 -0.80 16.18 16.77
N PHE A 626 -1.28 17.07 15.91
CA PHE A 626 -1.04 18.52 15.95
C PHE A 626 -2.09 19.30 16.75
N GLY A 627 -3.00 18.60 17.45
CA GLY A 627 -3.92 19.24 18.40
C GLY A 627 -3.19 19.84 19.61
N SER A 628 -3.76 20.89 20.19
CA SER A 628 -3.21 21.60 21.37
C SER A 628 -3.28 20.80 22.67
N SER A 629 -4.13 19.77 22.74
CA SER A 629 -4.26 18.90 23.91
C SER A 629 -2.98 18.09 24.16
N LYS A 630 -2.72 17.78 25.44
CA LYS A 630 -1.65 16.86 25.81
C LYS A 630 -1.98 15.47 25.28
N ARG A 631 -0.96 14.76 24.78
CA ARG A 631 -1.13 13.37 24.36
C ARG A 631 -1.45 12.49 25.57
N PRO A 632 -2.51 11.68 25.52
CA PRO A 632 -2.76 10.67 26.55
C PRO A 632 -1.66 9.62 26.59
N VAL A 633 -1.39 9.06 27.76
CA VAL A 633 -0.36 8.02 27.94
C VAL A 633 -0.97 6.85 28.69
N ILE A 634 -0.95 5.65 28.09
CA ILE A 634 -1.31 4.42 28.79
C ILE A 634 -0.12 4.03 29.67
N ASP A 635 -0.24 4.27 30.98
CA ASP A 635 0.84 4.07 31.96
C ASP A 635 1.02 2.59 32.33
N SER A 636 -0.03 1.79 32.17
CA SER A 636 -0.01 0.36 32.48
C SER A 636 0.81 -0.45 31.46
N ASP A 637 1.68 -1.35 31.95
CA ASP A 637 2.40 -2.33 31.13
C ASP A 637 1.49 -3.52 30.80
N ILE A 638 0.47 -3.27 29.98
CA ILE A 638 -0.45 -4.30 29.48
C ILE A 638 0.13 -4.92 28.21
N LYS A 639 0.31 -6.26 28.21
CA LYS A 639 0.87 -7.03 27.09
C LYS A 639 -0.08 -8.08 26.54
N GLU A 640 -1.05 -8.52 27.33
CA GLU A 640 -2.01 -9.55 26.96
C GLU A 640 -3.40 -9.19 27.51
N ILE A 641 -4.42 -9.48 26.73
CA ILE A 641 -5.83 -9.32 27.07
C ILE A 641 -6.59 -10.59 26.65
N SER A 642 -7.48 -11.06 27.52
CA SER A 642 -8.22 -12.30 27.28
C SER A 642 -9.68 -12.03 26.95
N TYR A 643 -10.24 -12.78 25.99
CA TYR A 643 -11.64 -12.59 25.54
C TYR A 643 -12.63 -12.55 26.72
N GLY A 644 -13.56 -11.59 26.69
CA GLY A 644 -14.62 -11.43 27.69
C GLY A 644 -14.19 -10.90 29.06
N GLN A 645 -12.88 -10.67 29.29
CA GLN A 645 -12.40 -10.05 30.52
C GLN A 645 -12.55 -8.53 30.50
N SER A 646 -12.48 -7.92 31.69
CA SER A 646 -12.53 -6.46 31.87
C SER A 646 -11.31 -5.92 32.63
N PRO A 647 -10.12 -5.88 32.01
CA PRO A 647 -8.93 -5.30 32.62
C PRO A 647 -9.13 -3.81 32.93
N THR A 648 -8.41 -3.33 33.95
CA THR A 648 -8.38 -1.92 34.37
C THR A 648 -6.98 -1.35 34.19
N ILE A 649 -6.87 -0.18 33.55
CA ILE A 649 -5.60 0.49 33.26
C ILE A 649 -5.60 1.94 33.74
N SER A 650 -4.40 2.48 33.98
CA SER A 650 -4.16 3.90 34.24
C SER A 650 -3.80 4.61 32.94
N VAL A 651 -4.42 5.79 32.71
CA VAL A 651 -4.14 6.64 31.56
C VAL A 651 -3.93 8.09 32.01
N SER A 652 -2.69 8.57 31.91
CA SER A 652 -2.34 9.97 32.13
C SER A 652 -2.88 10.86 31.02
N ASN A 653 -3.30 12.09 31.36
CA ASN A 653 -3.98 13.04 30.46
C ASN A 653 -5.26 12.48 29.80
N ALA A 654 -5.94 11.52 30.44
CA ALA A 654 -7.28 11.09 30.02
C ALA A 654 -8.30 12.25 30.18
N SER A 655 -9.32 12.26 29.34
CA SER A 655 -10.39 13.27 29.39
C SER A 655 -11.30 13.13 30.62
N GLY A 656 -11.36 11.94 31.21
CA GLY A 656 -12.24 11.66 32.36
C GLY A 656 -13.65 11.22 31.96
N PRO A 657 -14.51 10.94 32.96
CA PRO A 657 -15.85 10.41 32.74
C PRO A 657 -16.78 11.41 32.02
N ASN A 658 -17.81 10.88 31.34
CA ASN A 658 -18.84 11.65 30.61
C ASN A 658 -18.30 12.52 29.46
N THR A 659 -17.18 12.12 28.85
CA THR A 659 -16.61 12.77 27.66
C THR A 659 -16.79 11.89 26.42
N LYS A 660 -16.41 12.41 25.24
CA LYS A 660 -16.47 11.67 23.96
C LYS A 660 -15.19 10.88 23.67
N ASP A 661 -14.40 10.60 24.70
CA ASP A 661 -13.19 9.80 24.58
C ASP A 661 -13.51 8.35 24.22
N SER A 662 -12.55 7.65 23.61
CA SER A 662 -12.75 6.29 23.15
C SER A 662 -11.53 5.41 23.41
N MET A 663 -11.75 4.10 23.37
CA MET A 663 -10.71 3.10 23.50
C MET A 663 -10.93 2.05 22.41
N VAL A 664 -9.88 1.78 21.64
CA VAL A 664 -9.96 0.94 20.44
C VAL A 664 -8.78 -0.01 20.36
N LEU A 665 -9.01 -1.18 19.79
CA LEU A 665 -7.96 -2.08 19.32
C LEU A 665 -7.87 -1.96 17.80
N ILE A 666 -6.66 -1.88 17.25
CA ILE A 666 -6.42 -1.99 15.80
C ILE A 666 -5.49 -3.17 15.56
N LYS A 667 -5.91 -4.16 14.77
CA LYS A 667 -5.07 -5.34 14.48
C LYS A 667 -3.81 -4.92 13.73
N ALA A 668 -2.68 -5.56 14.03
CA ALA A 668 -1.44 -5.34 13.29
C ALA A 668 -1.66 -5.54 11.78
N GLY A 669 -1.25 -4.54 10.98
CA GLY A 669 -1.46 -4.53 9.53
C GLY A 669 -0.54 -5.51 8.79
N SER A 670 -1.00 -6.01 7.66
CA SER A 670 -0.27 -6.92 6.75
C SER A 670 -0.61 -6.56 5.30
N VAL A 671 0.21 -5.67 4.72
CA VAL A 671 -0.07 -4.98 3.47
C VAL A 671 0.70 -5.58 2.30
N THR A 672 0.02 -5.71 1.17
CA THR A 672 0.65 -5.84 -0.15
C THR A 672 -0.36 -5.53 -1.25
N HIS A 673 0.12 -5.08 -2.42
CA HIS A 673 -0.70 -4.91 -3.64
C HIS A 673 -2.06 -4.20 -3.41
N SER A 674 -2.00 -3.05 -2.71
CA SER A 674 -3.17 -2.16 -2.49
C SER A 674 -4.23 -2.71 -1.53
N PHE A 675 -3.88 -3.70 -0.71
CA PHE A 675 -4.75 -4.24 0.32
C PHE A 675 -4.00 -4.55 1.62
N ASP A 676 -4.64 -4.27 2.76
CA ASP A 676 -4.20 -4.72 4.09
C ASP A 676 -5.10 -5.86 4.54
N ASN A 677 -4.57 -7.08 4.57
CA ASN A 677 -5.32 -8.28 4.96
C ASN A 677 -5.57 -8.36 6.47
N GLY A 678 -4.75 -7.65 7.26
CA GLY A 678 -4.76 -7.71 8.71
C GLY A 678 -5.66 -6.65 9.35
N GLN A 679 -5.64 -5.42 8.82
CA GLN A 679 -6.22 -4.28 9.52
C GLN A 679 -7.71 -4.46 9.81
N ARG A 680 -8.08 -4.09 11.03
CA ARG A 680 -9.46 -3.91 11.48
C ARG A 680 -9.44 -3.15 12.79
N LEU A 681 -10.47 -2.37 13.05
CA LEU A 681 -10.67 -1.68 14.30
C LEU A 681 -11.78 -2.36 15.10
N VAL A 682 -11.53 -2.56 16.39
CA VAL A 682 -12.50 -3.05 17.37
C VAL A 682 -12.72 -1.95 18.40
N ASN A 683 -13.96 -1.49 18.49
CA ASN A 683 -14.36 -0.52 19.52
C ASN A 683 -14.51 -1.24 20.88
N LEU A 684 -13.93 -0.68 21.94
CA LEU A 684 -14.03 -1.25 23.28
C LEU A 684 -15.02 -0.45 24.14
N GLU A 685 -15.95 -1.15 24.78
CA GLU A 685 -16.79 -0.56 25.82
C GLU A 685 -15.92 -0.26 27.03
N LYS A 686 -15.92 1.00 27.50
CA LYS A 686 -15.10 1.44 28.63
C LYS A 686 -15.91 2.17 29.69
N THR A 687 -15.47 2.07 30.94
CA THR A 687 -16.01 2.79 32.09
C THR A 687 -14.87 3.34 32.95
N TYR A 688 -15.16 4.40 33.70
CA TYR A 688 -14.22 4.95 34.69
C TYR A 688 -14.51 4.38 36.08
N THR A 689 -13.47 3.93 36.76
CA THR A 689 -13.55 3.53 38.17
C THR A 689 -13.59 4.76 39.08
N ALA A 690 -13.93 4.57 40.36
CA ALA A 690 -13.97 5.66 41.33
C ALA A 690 -12.62 6.35 41.55
N ASP A 691 -11.50 5.63 41.37
CA ASP A 691 -10.13 6.16 41.42
C ASP A 691 -9.65 6.74 40.07
N GLY A 692 -10.53 6.86 39.07
CA GLY A 692 -10.24 7.50 37.79
C GLY A 692 -9.49 6.63 36.77
N LYS A 693 -9.34 5.33 37.04
CA LYS A 693 -8.80 4.36 36.07
C LYS A 693 -9.86 3.96 35.05
N ILE A 694 -9.42 3.37 33.94
CA ILE A 694 -10.30 2.94 32.86
C ILE A 694 -10.40 1.42 32.88
N SER A 695 -11.60 0.90 33.10
CA SER A 695 -11.96 -0.50 32.87
C SER A 695 -12.54 -0.63 31.47
N PHE A 696 -12.16 -1.65 30.70
CA PHE A 696 -12.71 -1.87 29.37
C PHE A 696 -13.00 -3.34 29.10
N LYS A 697 -14.07 -3.63 28.35
CA LYS A 697 -14.49 -4.99 28.03
C LYS A 697 -13.79 -5.48 26.78
N VAL A 698 -13.02 -6.56 26.91
CA VAL A 698 -12.38 -7.25 25.78
C VAL A 698 -13.48 -7.95 24.96
N PRO A 699 -13.46 -7.89 23.61
CA PRO A 699 -14.45 -8.57 22.76
C PRO A 699 -14.56 -10.05 23.09
N THR A 700 -15.66 -10.68 22.69
CA THR A 700 -15.89 -12.15 22.83
C THR A 700 -15.97 -12.86 21.48
N ASP A 701 -16.23 -12.13 20.41
CA ASP A 701 -16.36 -12.67 19.06
C ASP A 701 -14.98 -12.88 18.42
N LYS A 702 -14.48 -14.12 18.49
CA LYS A 702 -13.20 -14.51 17.89
C LYS A 702 -13.22 -14.54 16.36
N HIS A 703 -14.38 -14.62 15.73
CA HIS A 703 -14.48 -14.61 14.27
C HIS A 703 -14.28 -13.20 13.72
N PHE A 704 -14.92 -12.22 14.34
CA PHE A 704 -14.76 -10.81 13.96
C PHE A 704 -13.45 -10.21 14.49
N SER A 705 -13.05 -10.59 15.71
CA SER A 705 -11.81 -10.17 16.39
C SER A 705 -10.88 -11.37 16.62
N PRO A 706 -10.22 -11.89 15.58
CA PRO A 706 -9.41 -13.11 15.65
C PRO A 706 -8.18 -12.96 16.54
N PRO A 707 -7.70 -14.04 17.18
CA PRO A 707 -6.53 -14.01 18.03
C PRO A 707 -5.30 -13.40 17.34
N GLY A 708 -4.39 -12.84 18.14
CA GLY A 708 -3.13 -12.24 17.66
C GLY A 708 -2.88 -10.85 18.21
N HIS A 709 -1.98 -10.08 17.58
CA HIS A 709 -1.56 -8.79 18.12
C HIS A 709 -2.37 -7.62 17.59
N TYR A 710 -2.67 -6.70 18.51
CA TYR A 710 -3.43 -5.48 18.29
C TYR A 710 -2.72 -4.31 18.96
N MET A 711 -2.81 -3.12 18.38
CA MET A 711 -2.47 -1.88 19.05
C MET A 711 -3.67 -1.37 19.83
N LEU A 712 -3.52 -1.23 21.15
CA LEU A 712 -4.49 -0.62 22.04
C LEU A 712 -4.26 0.89 22.15
N PHE A 713 -5.24 1.67 21.72
CA PHE A 713 -5.22 3.12 21.80
C PHE A 713 -6.30 3.64 22.75
N TYR A 714 -5.96 4.68 23.52
CA TYR A 714 -6.92 5.60 24.10
C TYR A 714 -6.94 6.89 23.27
N VAL A 715 -8.12 7.38 22.92
CA VAL A 715 -8.31 8.63 22.17
C VAL A 715 -9.07 9.59 23.06
N ASN A 716 -8.49 10.76 23.36
CA ASN A 716 -9.16 11.77 24.18
C ASN A 716 -10.35 12.43 23.45
N GLN A 717 -11.13 13.21 24.16
CA GLN A 717 -12.32 13.89 23.61
C GLN A 717 -12.00 14.88 22.47
N GLU A 718 -10.77 15.38 22.41
CA GLU A 718 -10.28 16.24 21.32
C GLU A 718 -9.79 15.43 20.10
N GLY A 719 -9.82 14.09 20.16
CA GLY A 719 -9.43 13.20 19.06
C GLY A 719 -7.95 12.86 19.02
N LYS A 720 -7.14 13.24 20.01
CA LYS A 720 -5.70 12.94 20.07
C LYS A 720 -5.47 11.54 20.68
N PRO A 721 -4.84 10.60 19.94
CA PRO A 721 -4.57 9.26 20.43
C PRO A 721 -3.33 9.20 21.32
N SER A 722 -3.31 8.25 22.24
CA SER A 722 -2.10 7.78 22.91
C SER A 722 -1.12 7.18 21.90
N GLU A 723 0.08 6.83 22.34
CA GLU A 723 0.82 5.75 21.67
C GLU A 723 0.06 4.44 21.90
N GLY A 724 0.09 3.57 20.91
CA GLY A 724 -0.55 2.26 20.92
C GLY A 724 0.27 1.28 21.72
N LYS A 725 -0.34 0.62 22.71
CA LYS A 725 0.29 -0.54 23.37
C LYS A 725 0.00 -1.78 22.53
N ILE A 726 1.04 -2.42 21.99
CA ILE A 726 0.86 -3.70 21.31
C ILE A 726 0.52 -4.76 22.36
N VAL A 727 -0.67 -5.33 22.24
CA VAL A 727 -1.21 -6.36 23.13
C VAL A 727 -1.57 -7.61 22.33
N LYS A 728 -1.34 -8.78 22.91
CA LYS A 728 -1.84 -10.05 22.41
C LYS A 728 -3.29 -10.25 22.88
N LEU A 729 -4.19 -10.57 21.95
CA LEU A 729 -5.56 -10.99 22.22
C LEU A 729 -5.65 -12.53 22.16
N SER A 730 -6.06 -13.16 23.26
CA SER A 730 -6.08 -14.63 23.47
C SER A 730 -7.37 -15.18 24.07
#